data_AF-A0AAJ0CNE0-F1
#
_entry.id   AF-A0AAJ0CNE0-F1
#
_cell.length_a   1.000
_cell.length_b   1.000
_cell.length_c   1.000
_cell.angle_alpha   90.00
_cell.angle_beta   90.00
_cell.angle_gamma   90.00
#
_symmetry.space_group_name_H-M   'P 1'
#
loop_
_entity.id
_entity.type
_entity.pdbx_description
1 polymer ?
#
loop_
_entity_poly.entity_id
_entity_poly.type
_entity_poly.pdbx_seq_one_letter_code
_entity_poly.pdbx_strand_id
1 'polypeptide(L)'
;MVTSTKASLLPAVGKWKFWTLGHPSYVAGAVRSFVTSSGTCSLDLGIPSFAKHANLMILECYSKEPPSLVIPIEDFWCRYEHLTLRRNDDEIKKFFISIDPEEIVVKDDGLDDFVFQKNTERFYDLVGKKRLIERCFDGLKTINVVEITPATSPDTITTYVTGHPNPDADSIVSSVFEAARRNVLYGTHCVAWSDRVPPTVAHILGSKICANLLAMPKFGPTHDIVLVDCHSTEEECEYQVKSIIDHHVISQRFPYYVAISQEISWSSTIQVYIKYLGSGLDLDPPSARMLLEATLLEAEPHLMAKMSLLDKLALERLTLIAKWSTSYADLMTRLINEANTPDPFMNDYKQTLYGFAVVKTRSLTCFKARAEANNTENYLPLTIVKQVVYNSQFNTVLYESISLYFNGDFHDKGLKIAILDSVSRACQAFHGSNHVSVRGMEVKVLLLKSHRNADGPSVTLRDQPTAPTTGISFADVTSLLSPATNTSFLSLKQYWEVYKECVSLKHRIMEHSLRNKQYVELLDTVIRNQKEVMHSYDGVFRQADIIEARPALIRPDSIDIRTGFPTILNSPDNYGDPSLWRYWSPDREENVATRGHIFIMNQTSIDMKISRHDTTQNLTFRPSYHDITDLKYDVLSDGGSWVTVKIFPRRLSIS
;
A
#
# COMPACT_ATOMS: atom_id res chain seq x y z
N MET A 1 -22.34 -47.49 -3.61
CA MET A 1 -21.07 -48.01 -3.05
C MET A 1 -20.31 -46.84 -2.45
N VAL A 2 -20.23 -46.75 -1.12
CA VAL A 2 -19.35 -45.78 -0.45
C VAL A 2 -18.00 -46.46 -0.28
N THR A 3 -17.09 -46.24 -1.22
CA THR A 3 -15.69 -46.61 -1.04
C THR A 3 -15.11 -45.70 0.03
N SER A 4 -14.90 -46.21 1.25
CA SER A 4 -14.20 -45.48 2.29
C SER A 4 -12.73 -45.31 1.89
N THR A 5 -12.39 -44.17 1.32
CA THR A 5 -10.99 -43.80 1.08
C THR A 5 -10.33 -43.62 2.44
N LYS A 6 -9.42 -44.53 2.81
CA LYS A 6 -8.62 -44.38 4.04
C LYS A 6 -7.83 -43.08 3.94
N ALA A 7 -8.09 -42.13 4.85
CA ALA A 7 -7.23 -40.97 5.01
C ALA A 7 -5.81 -41.45 5.39
N SER A 8 -4.82 -40.95 4.66
CA SER A 8 -3.41 -41.20 4.96
C SER A 8 -3.05 -40.54 6.28
N LEU A 9 -2.55 -41.30 7.26
CA LEU A 9 -2.09 -40.79 8.56
C LEU A 9 -0.83 -39.91 8.46
N LEU A 10 -0.10 -40.00 7.35
CA LEU A 10 1.12 -39.24 7.10
C LEU A 10 0.86 -38.10 6.09
N PRO A 11 1.23 -36.85 6.41
CA PRO A 11 1.24 -35.78 5.42
C PRO A 11 2.25 -36.11 4.31
N ALA A 12 1.85 -35.90 3.06
CA ALA A 12 2.74 -36.01 1.91
C ALA A 12 2.47 -34.81 0.99
N VAL A 13 3.52 -34.34 0.31
CA VAL A 13 3.41 -33.28 -0.70
C VAL A 13 2.32 -33.63 -1.71
N GLY A 14 1.39 -32.70 -1.95
CA GLY A 14 0.22 -32.90 -2.83
C GLY A 14 -1.05 -33.43 -2.15
N LYS A 15 -1.03 -33.77 -0.85
CA LYS A 15 -2.24 -34.16 -0.10
C LYS A 15 -2.92 -32.94 0.51
N TRP A 16 -4.24 -32.90 0.41
CA TRP A 16 -5.07 -31.85 1.03
C TRP A 16 -5.35 -32.22 2.48
N LYS A 17 -5.31 -31.25 3.39
CA LYS A 17 -5.89 -31.41 4.72
C LYS A 17 -7.40 -31.41 4.59
N PHE A 18 -8.03 -32.47 5.07
CA PHE A 18 -9.48 -32.58 5.07
C PHE A 18 -10.01 -32.28 6.47
N TRP A 19 -10.83 -31.25 6.59
CA TRP A 19 -11.59 -30.98 7.80
C TRP A 19 -13.01 -31.47 7.57
N THR A 20 -13.39 -32.50 8.33
CA THR A 20 -14.69 -33.15 8.22
C THR A 20 -15.81 -32.19 8.60
N LEU A 21 -17.04 -32.55 8.23
CA LEU A 21 -18.26 -31.88 8.66
C LEU A 21 -18.20 -31.52 10.15
N GLY A 22 -18.54 -30.27 10.46
CA GLY A 22 -18.78 -29.82 11.81
C GLY A 22 -20.07 -30.43 12.39
N HIS A 23 -20.53 -29.86 13.50
CA HIS A 23 -21.74 -30.31 14.19
C HIS A 23 -22.93 -30.47 13.20
N PRO A 24 -23.71 -31.56 13.26
CA PRO A 24 -24.77 -31.86 12.26
C PRO A 24 -25.95 -30.88 12.26
N SER A 25 -25.90 -29.80 13.05
CA SER A 25 -26.97 -28.82 13.21
C SER A 25 -26.99 -27.72 12.15
N TYR A 26 -26.01 -27.65 11.25
CA TYR A 26 -25.96 -26.63 10.20
C TYR A 26 -25.50 -27.17 8.85
N VAL A 27 -25.95 -26.49 7.79
CA VAL A 27 -25.43 -26.68 6.43
C VAL A 27 -24.05 -26.04 6.36
N ALA A 28 -23.05 -26.78 5.92
CA ALA A 28 -21.69 -26.27 5.76
C ALA A 28 -21.35 -26.06 4.28
N GLY A 29 -20.68 -24.95 3.99
CA GLY A 29 -20.08 -24.70 2.67
C GLY A 29 -18.74 -25.42 2.56
N ALA A 30 -18.43 -25.93 1.37
CA ALA A 30 -17.09 -26.43 1.08
C ALA A 30 -16.16 -25.25 0.78
N VAL A 31 -15.23 -24.96 1.69
CA VAL A 31 -14.27 -23.87 1.50
C VAL A 31 -12.89 -24.44 1.26
N ARG A 32 -12.31 -24.08 0.12
CA ARG A 32 -10.86 -24.26 -0.09
C ARG A 32 -10.15 -23.21 0.76
N SER A 33 -9.31 -23.67 1.67
CA SER A 33 -8.41 -22.81 2.42
C SER A 33 -6.96 -23.19 2.19
N PHE A 34 -6.07 -22.35 2.68
CA PHE A 34 -4.66 -22.68 2.84
C PHE A 34 -4.38 -22.75 4.34
N VAL A 35 -4.03 -23.93 4.84
CA VAL A 35 -3.67 -24.10 6.25
C VAL A 35 -2.25 -23.60 6.39
N THR A 36 -2.12 -22.35 6.81
CA THR A 36 -0.84 -21.65 6.96
C THR A 36 0.13 -22.42 7.86
N SER A 37 -0.38 -23.15 8.87
CA SER A 37 0.45 -23.90 9.83
C SER A 37 1.12 -25.13 9.23
N SER A 38 0.55 -25.73 8.19
CA SER A 38 1.13 -26.90 7.52
C SER A 38 1.50 -26.66 6.06
N GLY A 39 1.31 -25.44 5.53
CA GLY A 39 1.65 -25.12 4.15
C GLY A 39 0.89 -25.93 3.12
N THR A 40 -0.25 -26.51 3.50
CA THR A 40 -1.05 -27.41 2.66
C THR A 40 -2.41 -26.79 2.39
N CYS A 41 -2.91 -26.95 1.15
CA CYS A 41 -4.32 -26.71 0.87
C CYS A 41 -5.20 -27.55 1.80
N SER A 42 -6.30 -26.97 2.27
CA SER A 42 -7.34 -27.73 2.93
C SER A 42 -8.68 -27.59 2.24
N LEU A 43 -9.47 -28.65 2.35
CA LEU A 43 -10.90 -28.60 2.13
C LEU A 43 -11.56 -28.58 3.50
N ASP A 44 -12.12 -27.44 3.88
CA ASP A 44 -12.87 -27.28 5.13
C ASP A 44 -14.37 -27.45 4.83
N LEU A 45 -14.97 -28.51 5.36
CA LEU A 45 -16.41 -28.78 5.29
C LEU A 45 -17.12 -28.40 6.60
N GLY A 46 -16.46 -27.68 7.51
CA GLY A 46 -16.98 -27.27 8.80
C GLY A 46 -17.39 -25.78 8.87
N ILE A 47 -17.31 -25.03 7.77
CA ILE A 47 -17.70 -23.61 7.75
C ILE A 47 -19.22 -23.50 7.54
N PRO A 48 -19.99 -22.95 8.50
CA PRO A 48 -21.43 -22.80 8.34
C PRO A 48 -21.77 -21.97 7.10
N SER A 49 -22.81 -22.33 6.36
CA SER A 49 -23.23 -21.62 5.14
C SER A 49 -23.68 -20.18 5.39
N PHE A 50 -24.02 -19.85 6.64
CA PHE A 50 -24.37 -18.50 7.08
C PHE A 50 -23.17 -17.70 7.58
N ALA A 51 -21.98 -18.30 7.67
CA ALA A 51 -20.77 -17.58 8.06
C ALA A 51 -20.46 -16.52 7.00
N LYS A 52 -20.41 -15.27 7.43
CA LYS A 52 -20.02 -14.14 6.58
C LYS A 52 -18.57 -13.79 6.86
N HIS A 53 -17.80 -13.54 5.82
CA HIS A 53 -16.44 -13.06 5.96
C HIS A 53 -16.07 -12.18 4.77
N ALA A 54 -15.46 -11.02 5.05
CA ALA A 54 -15.09 -10.05 4.01
C ALA A 54 -14.12 -10.64 2.97
N ASN A 55 -13.30 -11.62 3.38
CA ASN A 55 -12.31 -12.27 2.50
C ASN A 55 -12.79 -13.63 1.93
N LEU A 56 -14.09 -13.96 2.04
CA LEU A 56 -14.63 -15.10 1.29
C LEU A 56 -14.66 -14.72 -0.17
N MET A 57 -13.64 -15.16 -0.90
CA MET A 57 -13.57 -14.99 -2.34
C MET A 57 -14.29 -16.14 -3.04
N ILE A 58 -15.17 -15.80 -3.97
CA ILE A 58 -15.57 -16.74 -5.01
C ILE A 58 -14.44 -16.71 -6.03
N LEU A 59 -13.71 -17.82 -6.15
CA LEU A 59 -12.76 -17.98 -7.24
C LEU A 59 -13.59 -18.31 -8.49
N GLU A 60 -13.63 -17.37 -9.43
CA GLU A 60 -14.21 -17.63 -10.75
C GLU A 60 -13.52 -18.84 -11.36
N CYS A 61 -14.29 -19.91 -11.54
CA CYS A 61 -13.81 -21.12 -12.20
C CYS A 61 -14.04 -20.93 -13.70
N TYR A 62 -13.06 -20.34 -14.37
CA TYR A 62 -13.06 -20.31 -15.83
C TYR A 62 -13.00 -21.75 -16.34
N SER A 63 -13.95 -22.13 -17.18
CA SER A 63 -14.00 -23.48 -17.77
C SER A 63 -12.83 -23.75 -18.74
N LYS A 64 -12.05 -22.71 -19.07
CA LYS A 64 -10.88 -22.70 -19.98
C LYS A 64 -9.88 -21.68 -19.45
N GLU A 65 -8.56 -21.91 -19.62
CA GLU A 65 -7.56 -20.85 -19.40
C GLU A 65 -8.02 -19.58 -20.13
N PRO A 66 -7.92 -18.37 -19.53
CA PRO A 66 -8.20 -17.15 -20.26
C PRO A 66 -7.30 -17.21 -21.50
N PRO A 67 -7.89 -17.20 -22.71
CA PRO A 67 -7.10 -17.33 -23.92
C PRO A 67 -6.00 -16.27 -23.82
N SER A 68 -4.77 -16.64 -24.17
CA SER A 68 -3.67 -15.69 -24.35
C SER A 68 -4.02 -14.81 -25.55
N LEU A 69 -5.02 -13.96 -25.38
CA LEU A 69 -5.40 -12.94 -26.33
C LEU A 69 -4.22 -11.99 -26.33
N VAL A 70 -3.40 -12.09 -27.37
CA VAL A 70 -2.42 -11.07 -27.70
C VAL A 70 -3.24 -9.86 -28.14
N ILE A 71 -3.61 -9.02 -27.18
CA ILE A 71 -4.33 -7.78 -27.44
C ILE A 71 -3.27 -6.76 -27.86
N PRO A 72 -3.35 -6.17 -29.06
CA PRO A 72 -2.31 -5.28 -29.60
C PRO A 72 -1.86 -4.19 -28.63
N ILE A 73 -2.79 -3.66 -27.83
CA ILE A 73 -2.50 -2.59 -26.87
C ILE A 73 -1.48 -2.97 -25.79
N GLU A 74 -1.39 -4.23 -25.37
CA GLU A 74 -0.42 -4.64 -24.34
C GLU A 74 1.01 -4.48 -24.85
N ASP A 75 1.26 -4.79 -26.13
CA ASP A 75 2.57 -4.62 -26.77
C ASP A 75 2.96 -3.14 -26.87
N PHE A 76 2.01 -2.27 -27.28
CA PHE A 76 2.25 -0.83 -27.32
C PHE A 76 2.48 -0.25 -25.93
N TRP A 77 1.71 -0.70 -24.94
CA TRP A 77 1.82 -0.23 -23.56
C TRP A 77 3.18 -0.60 -22.94
N CYS A 78 3.61 -1.86 -23.08
CA CYS A 78 4.92 -2.30 -22.58
C CYS A 78 6.08 -1.52 -23.20
N ARG A 79 6.00 -1.26 -24.52
CA ARG A 79 7.00 -0.44 -25.22
C ARG A 79 7.02 0.99 -24.70
N TYR A 80 5.84 1.57 -24.49
CA TYR A 80 5.69 2.91 -23.97
C TYR A 80 6.25 3.06 -22.55
N GLU A 81 5.91 2.16 -21.63
CA GLU A 81 6.44 2.14 -20.25
C GLU A 81 7.98 2.09 -20.23
N HIS A 82 8.58 1.28 -21.10
CA HIS A 82 10.03 1.19 -21.21
C HIS A 82 10.69 2.50 -21.69
N LEU A 83 10.01 3.24 -22.56
CA LEU A 83 10.50 4.53 -23.07
C LEU A 83 10.41 5.64 -22.00
N THR A 84 9.30 5.69 -21.26
CA THR A 84 9.10 6.70 -20.21
C THR A 84 10.07 6.54 -19.05
N LEU A 85 10.40 5.29 -18.67
CA LEU A 85 11.42 5.00 -17.67
C LEU A 85 12.82 5.54 -18.05
N ARG A 86 13.13 5.61 -19.35
CA ARG A 86 14.41 6.15 -19.86
C ARG A 86 14.43 7.66 -20.01
N ARG A 87 13.27 8.33 -19.90
CA ARG A 87 13.11 9.79 -20.10
C ARG A 87 13.73 10.31 -21.39
N ASN A 88 13.59 9.55 -22.48
CA ASN A 88 14.12 9.95 -23.80
C ASN A 88 13.00 10.57 -24.64
N ASP A 89 12.88 11.91 -24.57
CA ASP A 89 11.83 12.68 -25.23
C ASP A 89 11.80 12.45 -26.77
N ASP A 90 12.97 12.28 -27.40
CA ASP A 90 13.06 12.03 -28.85
C ASP A 90 12.51 10.65 -29.23
N GLU A 91 12.80 9.62 -28.43
CA GLU A 91 12.26 8.28 -28.65
C GLU A 91 10.75 8.24 -28.37
N ILE A 92 10.28 8.91 -27.32
CA ILE A 92 8.85 9.04 -27.00
C ILE A 92 8.11 9.72 -28.16
N LYS A 93 8.67 10.80 -28.71
CA LYS A 93 8.10 11.51 -29.86
C LYS A 93 8.02 10.60 -31.09
N LYS A 94 9.12 9.92 -31.44
CA LYS A 94 9.15 8.97 -32.58
C LYS A 94 8.15 7.84 -32.40
N PHE A 95 8.01 7.32 -31.19
CA PHE A 95 7.06 6.27 -30.85
C PHE A 95 5.62 6.72 -31.16
N PHE A 96 5.18 7.86 -30.62
CA PHE A 96 3.81 8.33 -30.85
C PHE A 96 3.52 8.72 -32.31
N ILE A 97 4.51 9.24 -33.04
CA ILE A 97 4.37 9.50 -34.49
C ILE A 97 4.19 8.19 -35.26
N SER A 98 4.90 7.11 -34.86
CA SER A 98 4.83 5.81 -35.54
C SER A 98 3.59 4.98 -35.25
N ILE A 99 2.86 5.30 -34.17
CA ILE A 99 1.64 4.59 -33.79
C ILE A 99 0.50 4.99 -34.72
N ASP A 100 -0.19 4.00 -35.27
CA ASP A 100 -1.52 4.16 -35.84
C ASP A 100 -2.59 3.79 -34.78
N PRO A 101 -3.42 4.73 -34.29
CA PRO A 101 -4.49 4.43 -33.36
C PRO A 101 -5.47 3.37 -33.84
N GLU A 102 -5.66 3.23 -35.16
CA GLU A 102 -6.55 2.21 -35.75
C GLU A 102 -6.06 0.78 -35.49
N GLU A 103 -4.74 0.59 -35.36
CA GLU A 103 -4.12 -0.70 -35.02
C GLU A 103 -4.28 -1.07 -33.54
N ILE A 104 -4.56 -0.09 -32.67
CA ILE A 104 -4.67 -0.27 -31.21
C ILE A 104 -6.13 -0.39 -30.76
N VAL A 105 -7.10 -0.12 -31.65
CA VAL A 105 -8.53 -0.08 -31.30
C VAL A 105 -8.92 -1.32 -30.51
N VAL A 106 -9.37 -1.08 -29.27
CA VAL A 106 -9.85 -2.10 -28.37
C VAL A 106 -11.22 -2.53 -28.86
N LYS A 107 -11.32 -3.78 -29.32
CA LYS A 107 -12.60 -4.38 -29.72
C LYS A 107 -13.21 -5.07 -28.51
N ASP A 108 -14.48 -4.79 -28.27
CA ASP A 108 -15.28 -5.55 -27.32
C ASP A 108 -15.59 -6.91 -27.96
N ASP A 109 -15.04 -7.97 -27.39
CA ASP A 109 -15.31 -9.36 -27.79
C ASP A 109 -16.38 -10.02 -26.91
N GLY A 110 -16.92 -9.30 -25.92
CA GLY A 110 -17.92 -9.76 -24.96
C GLY A 110 -17.44 -10.86 -24.02
N LEU A 111 -16.13 -11.13 -23.94
CA LEU A 111 -15.58 -12.20 -23.11
C LEU A 111 -15.19 -11.73 -21.70
N ASP A 112 -14.66 -10.51 -21.58
CA ASP A 112 -14.21 -9.94 -20.30
C ASP A 112 -14.33 -8.40 -20.29
N ASP A 113 -15.46 -7.91 -19.73
CA ASP A 113 -15.75 -6.48 -19.60
C ASP A 113 -14.67 -5.73 -18.82
N PHE A 114 -14.01 -6.39 -17.86
CA PHE A 114 -12.98 -5.77 -17.05
C PHE A 114 -11.71 -5.52 -17.85
N VAL A 115 -11.27 -6.51 -18.64
CA VAL A 115 -10.11 -6.37 -19.54
C VAL A 115 -10.40 -5.35 -20.63
N PHE A 116 -11.63 -5.34 -21.16
CA PHE A 116 -12.06 -4.34 -22.13
C PHE A 116 -11.96 -2.92 -21.56
N GLN A 117 -12.51 -2.67 -20.36
CA GLN A 117 -12.43 -1.37 -19.69
C GLN A 117 -10.99 -0.96 -19.40
N LYS A 118 -10.16 -1.89 -18.89
CA LYS A 118 -8.73 -1.65 -18.64
C LYS A 118 -8.01 -1.16 -19.89
N ASN A 119 -8.19 -1.88 -20.99
CA ASN A 119 -7.52 -1.57 -22.25
C ASN A 119 -8.06 -0.29 -22.87
N THR A 120 -9.35 -0.03 -22.75
CA THR A 120 -9.97 1.22 -23.21
C THR A 120 -9.37 2.43 -22.49
N GLU A 121 -9.15 2.34 -21.18
CA GLU A 121 -8.51 3.41 -20.40
C GLU A 121 -7.05 3.68 -20.80
N ARG A 122 -6.28 2.62 -21.11
CA ARG A 122 -4.92 2.73 -21.64
C ARG A 122 -4.90 3.31 -23.05
N PHE A 123 -5.89 2.96 -23.87
CA PHE A 123 -6.03 3.46 -25.22
C PHE A 123 -6.22 4.98 -25.23
N TYR A 124 -7.12 5.51 -24.39
CA TYR A 124 -7.28 6.95 -24.26
C TYR A 124 -5.99 7.64 -23.85
N ASP A 125 -5.24 7.06 -22.94
CA ASP A 125 -3.98 7.65 -22.52
C ASP A 125 -2.98 7.78 -23.70
N LEU A 126 -2.78 6.69 -24.46
CA LEU A 126 -1.90 6.70 -25.64
C LEU A 126 -2.38 7.68 -26.73
N VAL A 127 -3.69 7.72 -27.01
CA VAL A 127 -4.28 8.63 -28.01
C VAL A 127 -4.12 10.09 -27.58
N GLY A 128 -4.33 10.39 -26.31
CA GLY A 128 -4.17 11.74 -25.76
C GLY A 128 -2.73 12.25 -25.91
N LYS A 129 -1.76 11.38 -25.59
CA LYS A 129 -0.32 11.68 -25.75
C LYS A 129 0.06 11.89 -27.20
N LYS A 130 -0.44 11.05 -28.11
CA LYS A 130 -0.25 11.23 -29.56
C LYS A 130 -0.79 12.58 -30.04
N ARG A 131 -2.01 12.96 -29.64
CA ARG A 131 -2.61 14.26 -30.00
C ARG A 131 -1.76 15.44 -29.53
N LEU A 132 -1.18 15.38 -28.34
CA LEU A 132 -0.26 16.42 -27.85
C LEU A 132 1.01 16.51 -28.70
N ILE A 133 1.63 15.37 -29.01
CA ILE A 133 2.85 15.29 -29.83
C ILE A 133 2.61 15.85 -31.24
N GLU A 134 1.47 15.50 -31.85
CA GLU A 134 1.10 15.92 -33.21
C GLU A 134 0.43 17.30 -33.26
N ARG A 135 0.09 17.87 -32.10
CA ARG A 135 -0.73 19.09 -31.95
C ARG A 135 -2.05 19.00 -32.72
N CYS A 136 -2.65 17.80 -32.78
CA CYS A 136 -3.88 17.52 -33.52
C CYS A 136 -5.10 17.53 -32.58
N PHE A 137 -5.74 18.69 -32.48
CA PHE A 137 -6.89 18.94 -31.59
C PHE A 137 -8.22 19.08 -32.34
N ASP A 138 -8.23 18.80 -33.65
CA ASP A 138 -9.43 18.89 -34.46
C ASP A 138 -10.45 17.79 -34.08
N GLY A 139 -11.73 18.14 -34.15
CA GLY A 139 -12.85 17.23 -33.88
C GLY A 139 -13.09 16.90 -32.41
N LEU A 140 -12.37 17.52 -31.46
CA LEU A 140 -12.61 17.30 -30.03
C LEU A 140 -13.91 17.96 -29.56
N LYS A 141 -14.72 17.24 -28.77
CA LYS A 141 -15.91 17.79 -28.12
C LYS A 141 -15.48 18.67 -26.94
N THR A 142 -15.81 19.96 -26.98
CA THR A 142 -15.58 20.87 -25.85
C THR A 142 -16.54 20.56 -24.69
N ILE A 143 -15.97 20.23 -23.53
CA ILE A 143 -16.66 20.04 -22.27
C ILE A 143 -16.68 21.34 -21.50
N ASN A 144 -17.86 21.77 -21.10
CA ASN A 144 -18.04 23.01 -20.36
C ASN A 144 -18.14 22.78 -18.84
N VAL A 145 -18.00 23.86 -18.07
CA VAL A 145 -18.05 23.78 -16.59
C VAL A 145 -19.36 23.18 -16.05
N VAL A 146 -20.48 23.29 -16.79
CA VAL A 146 -21.77 22.71 -16.37
C VAL A 146 -21.72 21.18 -16.46
N GLU A 147 -21.08 20.63 -17.49
CA GLU A 147 -20.83 19.18 -17.64
C GLU A 147 -19.86 18.63 -16.58
N ILE A 148 -19.05 19.49 -15.94
CA ILE A 148 -18.15 19.13 -14.82
C ILE A 148 -18.88 19.16 -13.47
N THR A 149 -20.04 19.83 -13.40
CA THR A 149 -20.79 20.00 -12.15
C THR A 149 -22.03 19.07 -12.03
N PRO A 150 -22.05 17.82 -12.52
CA PRO A 150 -23.26 17.03 -12.41
C PRO A 150 -23.53 16.71 -10.94
N ALA A 151 -24.67 17.19 -10.43
CA ALA A 151 -25.22 16.72 -9.18
C ALA A 151 -25.94 15.40 -9.48
N THR A 152 -25.31 14.29 -9.12
CA THR A 152 -25.94 12.96 -9.17
C THR A 152 -26.07 12.45 -7.74
N SER A 153 -27.26 11.94 -7.41
CA SER A 153 -27.44 11.18 -6.18
C SER A 153 -26.77 9.83 -6.38
N PRO A 154 -25.81 9.44 -5.53
CA PRO A 154 -25.15 8.14 -5.67
C PRO A 154 -26.15 7.01 -5.40
N ASP A 155 -25.97 5.92 -6.14
CA ASP A 155 -26.69 4.66 -6.02
C ASP A 155 -25.70 3.49 -5.89
N THR A 156 -26.20 2.26 -5.83
CA THR A 156 -25.36 1.07 -5.62
C THR A 156 -24.42 0.74 -6.77
N ILE A 157 -24.61 1.32 -7.96
CA ILE A 157 -23.76 1.10 -9.14
C ILE A 157 -22.83 2.29 -9.42
N THR A 158 -22.84 3.29 -8.53
CA THR A 158 -22.04 4.50 -8.69
C THR A 158 -20.55 4.19 -8.55
N THR A 159 -19.75 4.69 -9.49
CA THR A 159 -18.28 4.67 -9.40
C THR A 159 -17.79 5.96 -8.75
N TYR A 160 -16.95 5.82 -7.75
CA TYR A 160 -16.33 6.95 -7.05
C TYR A 160 -14.94 7.22 -7.60
N VAL A 161 -14.60 8.49 -7.77
CA VAL A 161 -13.24 8.96 -8.06
C VAL A 161 -12.72 9.72 -6.86
N THR A 162 -11.57 9.32 -6.34
CA THR A 162 -11.02 9.91 -5.12
C THR A 162 -9.49 9.85 -5.11
N GLY A 163 -8.86 10.75 -4.37
CA GLY A 163 -7.41 10.72 -4.16
C GLY A 163 -7.01 10.44 -2.72
N HIS A 164 -5.84 10.96 -2.31
CA HIS A 164 -5.28 10.65 -0.99
C HIS A 164 -6.03 11.33 0.19
N PRO A 165 -5.95 10.80 1.43
CA PRO A 165 -6.76 11.26 2.58
C PRO A 165 -6.49 12.68 3.10
N ASN A 166 -5.39 13.33 2.70
CA ASN A 166 -5.12 14.73 3.03
C ASN A 166 -5.06 15.54 1.74
N PRO A 167 -6.18 15.62 1.00
CA PRO A 167 -6.15 15.91 -0.42
C PRO A 167 -5.70 17.35 -0.67
N ASP A 168 -4.78 17.48 -1.62
CA ASP A 168 -4.27 18.74 -2.16
C ASP A 168 -5.03 19.13 -3.44
N ALA A 169 -4.52 20.13 -4.17
CA ALA A 169 -5.14 20.56 -5.41
C ALA A 169 -5.07 19.48 -6.50
N ASP A 170 -3.98 18.72 -6.57
CA ASP A 170 -3.81 17.68 -7.59
C ASP A 170 -4.84 16.57 -7.40
N SER A 171 -4.97 16.06 -6.17
CA SER A 171 -5.92 15.03 -5.78
C SER A 171 -7.39 15.40 -6.04
N ILE A 172 -7.85 16.56 -5.58
CA ILE A 172 -9.28 16.93 -5.70
C ILE A 172 -9.64 17.31 -7.13
N VAL A 173 -8.81 18.11 -7.79
CA VAL A 173 -9.14 18.62 -9.13
C VAL A 173 -9.08 17.48 -10.15
N SER A 174 -8.08 16.59 -10.06
CA SER A 174 -8.05 15.37 -10.88
C SER A 174 -9.27 14.48 -10.63
N SER A 175 -9.72 14.34 -9.38
CA SER A 175 -10.92 13.54 -9.05
C SER A 175 -12.18 14.08 -9.72
N VAL A 176 -12.40 15.40 -9.64
CA VAL A 176 -13.55 16.08 -10.24
C VAL A 176 -13.57 15.92 -11.76
N PHE A 177 -12.43 16.13 -12.40
CA PHE A 177 -12.34 16.06 -13.86
C PHE A 177 -12.40 14.62 -14.36
N GLU A 178 -11.77 13.65 -13.69
CA GLU A 178 -11.87 12.25 -14.10
C GLU A 178 -13.30 11.70 -13.93
N ALA A 179 -14.01 12.08 -12.85
CA ALA A 179 -15.42 11.74 -12.69
C ALA A 179 -16.27 12.32 -13.84
N ALA A 180 -16.05 13.59 -14.19
CA ALA A 180 -16.75 14.25 -15.30
C ALA A 180 -16.45 13.59 -16.65
N ARG A 181 -15.18 13.24 -16.92
CA ARG A 181 -14.77 12.53 -18.14
C ARG A 181 -15.54 11.21 -18.29
N ARG A 182 -15.55 10.40 -17.23
CA ARG A 182 -16.24 9.09 -17.23
C ARG A 182 -17.74 9.22 -17.38
N ASN A 183 -18.36 10.20 -16.73
CA ASN A 183 -19.80 10.51 -16.91
C ASN A 183 -20.13 10.78 -18.38
N VAL A 184 -19.33 11.62 -19.05
CA VAL A 184 -19.56 12.00 -20.45
C VAL A 184 -19.35 10.80 -21.38
N LEU A 185 -18.33 9.99 -21.11
CA LEU A 185 -17.90 8.94 -22.01
C LEU A 185 -18.74 7.66 -21.90
N TYR A 186 -18.99 7.22 -20.67
CA TYR A 186 -19.64 5.92 -20.41
C TYR A 186 -21.13 6.07 -20.09
N GLY A 187 -21.61 7.30 -19.84
CA GLY A 187 -22.97 7.53 -19.34
C GLY A 187 -23.23 6.89 -17.97
N THR A 188 -22.16 6.45 -17.27
CA THR A 188 -22.21 5.84 -15.94
C THR A 188 -22.39 6.90 -14.87
N HIS A 189 -22.95 6.53 -13.72
CA HIS A 189 -22.97 7.38 -12.53
C HIS A 189 -21.56 7.41 -11.91
N CYS A 190 -20.74 8.39 -12.29
CA CYS A 190 -19.43 8.65 -11.71
C CYS A 190 -19.45 9.94 -10.87
N VAL A 191 -18.91 9.88 -9.65
CA VAL A 191 -18.87 11.02 -8.75
C VAL A 191 -17.48 11.18 -8.15
N ALA A 192 -17.06 12.43 -7.95
CA ALA A 192 -15.86 12.72 -7.19
C ALA A 192 -16.19 12.75 -5.69
N TRP A 193 -15.27 12.25 -4.86
CA TRP A 193 -15.40 12.33 -3.41
C TRP A 193 -14.08 12.76 -2.76
N SER A 194 -14.23 13.63 -1.76
CA SER A 194 -13.15 14.16 -0.92
C SER A 194 -13.70 14.39 0.48
N ASP A 195 -12.93 14.08 1.50
CA ASP A 195 -13.30 14.28 2.91
C ASP A 195 -13.34 15.77 3.30
N ARG A 196 -12.50 16.58 2.66
CA ARG A 196 -12.39 18.03 2.85
C ARG A 196 -12.09 18.75 1.53
N VAL A 197 -12.29 20.06 1.51
CA VAL A 197 -11.93 20.93 0.37
C VAL A 197 -11.11 22.11 0.89
N PRO A 198 -9.80 22.18 0.62
CA PRO A 198 -8.98 23.32 1.02
C PRO A 198 -9.47 24.64 0.39
N PRO A 199 -9.36 25.79 1.08
CA PRO A 199 -9.73 27.10 0.54
C PRO A 199 -9.12 27.41 -0.83
N THR A 200 -7.87 27.03 -1.06
CA THR A 200 -7.22 27.21 -2.36
C THR A 200 -7.89 26.39 -3.46
N VAL A 201 -8.28 25.15 -3.16
CA VAL A 201 -9.07 24.31 -4.09
C VAL A 201 -10.47 24.88 -4.31
N ALA A 202 -11.09 25.43 -3.26
CA ALA A 202 -12.39 26.08 -3.38
C ALA A 202 -12.35 27.33 -4.29
N HIS A 203 -11.24 28.06 -4.30
CA HIS A 203 -10.99 29.15 -5.24
C HIS A 203 -10.87 28.64 -6.68
N ILE A 204 -10.17 27.52 -6.90
CA ILE A 204 -9.97 26.92 -8.22
C ILE A 204 -11.32 26.43 -8.78
N LEU A 205 -12.01 25.54 -8.06
CA LEU A 205 -13.22 24.86 -8.52
C LEU A 205 -14.49 25.72 -8.44
N GLY A 206 -14.51 26.73 -7.57
CA GLY A 206 -15.67 27.57 -7.32
C GLY A 206 -16.74 26.89 -6.45
N SER A 207 -17.67 27.71 -5.94
CA SER A 207 -18.60 27.32 -4.87
C SER A 207 -19.54 26.18 -5.26
N LYS A 208 -20.00 26.14 -6.53
CA LYS A 208 -20.98 25.15 -6.98
C LYS A 208 -20.41 23.73 -6.99
N ILE A 209 -19.21 23.55 -7.55
CA ILE A 209 -18.52 22.24 -7.58
C ILE A 209 -18.18 21.82 -6.14
N CYS A 210 -17.69 22.75 -5.32
CA CYS A 210 -17.36 22.44 -3.92
C CYS A 210 -18.59 22.03 -3.09
N ALA A 211 -19.74 22.68 -3.30
CA ALA A 211 -20.98 22.31 -2.62
C ALA A 211 -21.41 20.87 -2.99
N ASN A 212 -21.29 20.48 -4.26
CA ASN A 212 -21.57 19.11 -4.68
C ASN A 212 -20.60 18.10 -4.06
N LEU A 213 -19.30 18.43 -4.06
CA LEU A 213 -18.25 17.56 -3.51
C LEU A 213 -18.45 17.32 -2.00
N LEU A 214 -18.73 18.38 -1.23
CA LEU A 214 -18.98 18.32 0.21
C LEU A 214 -20.32 17.64 0.56
N ALA A 215 -21.29 17.64 -0.36
CA ALA A 215 -22.56 16.95 -0.17
C ALA A 215 -22.48 15.45 -0.50
N MET A 216 -21.42 15.00 -1.16
CA MET A 216 -21.28 13.62 -1.61
C MET A 216 -20.96 12.69 -0.43
N PRO A 217 -21.79 11.66 -0.15
CA PRO A 217 -21.47 10.69 0.89
C PRO A 217 -20.26 9.84 0.50
N LYS A 218 -19.46 9.43 1.49
CA LYS A 218 -18.35 8.49 1.30
C LYS A 218 -18.88 7.19 0.69
N PHE A 219 -18.13 6.62 -0.24
CA PHE A 219 -18.43 5.32 -0.83
C PHE A 219 -18.52 4.23 0.25
N GLY A 220 -19.50 3.34 0.10
CA GLY A 220 -19.61 2.07 0.82
C GLY A 220 -18.93 0.88 0.11
N PRO A 221 -18.99 -0.33 0.68
CA PRO A 221 -18.21 -1.51 0.25
C PRO A 221 -18.67 -2.15 -1.08
N THR A 222 -19.73 -1.64 -1.70
CA THR A 222 -20.28 -2.16 -2.97
C THR A 222 -19.97 -1.30 -4.17
N HIS A 223 -19.42 -0.10 -3.98
CA HIS A 223 -19.14 0.83 -5.07
C HIS A 223 -17.83 0.47 -5.75
N ASP A 224 -17.68 0.88 -7.01
CA ASP A 224 -16.39 0.85 -7.69
C ASP A 224 -15.61 2.12 -7.38
N ILE A 225 -14.28 2.02 -7.34
CA ILE A 225 -13.37 3.12 -6.99
C ILE A 225 -12.33 3.33 -8.09
N VAL A 226 -12.12 4.59 -8.45
CA VAL A 226 -11.00 5.07 -9.26
C VAL A 226 -10.13 5.94 -8.36
N LEU A 227 -8.86 5.57 -8.26
CA LEU A 227 -7.88 6.32 -7.49
C LEU A 227 -7.14 7.30 -8.41
N VAL A 228 -7.01 8.54 -7.95
CA VAL A 228 -6.23 9.59 -8.63
C VAL A 228 -5.26 10.22 -7.66
N ASP A 229 -4.02 10.49 -8.08
CA ASP A 229 -2.97 11.01 -7.19
C ASP A 229 -2.68 10.13 -5.96
N CYS A 230 -3.12 8.88 -6.02
CA CYS A 230 -2.86 7.86 -5.03
C CYS A 230 -3.07 6.47 -5.65
N HIS A 231 -2.52 5.47 -4.98
CA HIS A 231 -2.69 4.06 -5.33
C HIS A 231 -3.00 3.21 -4.09
N SER A 232 -3.40 3.84 -2.99
CA SER A 232 -3.73 3.16 -1.74
C SER A 232 -5.09 3.63 -1.25
N THR A 233 -5.90 2.69 -0.79
CA THR A 233 -7.17 2.93 -0.11
C THR A 233 -7.19 2.14 1.22
N GLU A 234 -8.28 2.23 1.98
CA GLU A 234 -8.48 1.39 3.16
C GLU A 234 -8.45 -0.10 2.76
N GLU A 235 -7.86 -0.98 3.59
CA GLU A 235 -7.69 -2.42 3.27
C GLU A 235 -9.02 -3.09 2.85
N GLU A 236 -10.14 -2.63 3.44
CA GLU A 236 -11.49 -3.11 3.15
C GLU A 236 -12.05 -2.67 1.79
N CYS A 237 -11.36 -1.77 1.07
CA CYS A 237 -11.79 -1.19 -0.20
C CYS A 237 -10.87 -1.58 -1.38
N GLU A 238 -9.78 -2.33 -1.16
CA GLU A 238 -8.80 -2.63 -2.21
C GLU A 238 -9.40 -3.38 -3.42
N TYR A 239 -10.38 -4.27 -3.19
CA TYR A 239 -11.05 -5.03 -4.26
C TYR A 239 -11.99 -4.17 -5.11
N GLN A 240 -12.37 -2.99 -4.63
CA GLN A 240 -13.26 -2.05 -5.32
C GLN A 240 -12.52 -1.22 -6.38
N VAL A 241 -11.18 -1.20 -6.34
CA VAL A 241 -10.37 -0.38 -7.23
C VAL A 241 -10.45 -0.93 -8.67
N LYS A 242 -10.88 -0.08 -9.61
CA LYS A 242 -10.98 -0.39 -11.05
C LYS A 242 -9.92 0.32 -11.88
N SER A 243 -9.47 1.48 -11.45
CA SER A 243 -8.50 2.28 -12.16
C SER A 243 -7.65 3.13 -11.21
N ILE A 244 -6.42 3.39 -11.61
CA ILE A 244 -5.44 4.19 -10.90
C ILE A 244 -4.80 5.15 -11.90
N ILE A 245 -4.85 6.44 -11.62
CA ILE A 245 -4.13 7.50 -12.37
C ILE A 245 -3.21 8.17 -11.38
N ASP A 246 -1.93 7.85 -11.46
CA ASP A 246 -0.99 8.27 -10.42
C ASP A 246 0.39 8.56 -11.03
N HIS A 247 1.05 9.57 -10.50
CA HIS A 247 2.41 9.94 -10.86
C HIS A 247 3.45 9.50 -9.80
N HIS A 248 2.98 8.92 -8.69
CA HIS A 248 3.83 8.34 -7.66
C HIS A 248 4.37 6.95 -8.07
N VAL A 249 5.40 6.48 -7.34
CA VAL A 249 5.97 5.14 -7.52
C VAL A 249 5.04 4.09 -6.92
N ILE A 250 4.52 3.21 -7.75
CA ILE A 250 3.69 2.09 -7.34
C ILE A 250 4.57 0.86 -7.10
N SER A 251 4.60 0.35 -5.87
CA SER A 251 5.30 -0.89 -5.50
C SER A 251 4.38 -2.08 -5.25
N GLN A 252 3.08 -1.82 -5.07
CA GLN A 252 2.04 -2.83 -4.86
C GLN A 252 1.63 -3.47 -6.20
N ARG A 253 1.22 -4.74 -6.13
CA ARG A 253 0.59 -5.43 -7.26
C ARG A 253 -0.93 -5.29 -7.16
N PHE A 254 -1.56 -4.94 -8.27
CA PHE A 254 -3.02 -4.89 -8.38
C PHE A 254 -3.55 -6.09 -9.18
N PRO A 255 -4.85 -6.42 -9.02
CA PRO A 255 -5.52 -7.39 -9.88
C PRO A 255 -5.38 -7.04 -11.37
N TYR A 256 -5.40 -8.06 -12.24
CA TYR A 256 -5.13 -7.92 -13.68
C TYR A 256 -6.11 -6.98 -14.42
N TYR A 257 -7.30 -6.78 -13.85
CA TYR A 257 -8.35 -5.91 -14.37
C TYR A 257 -8.18 -4.43 -14.04
N VAL A 258 -7.28 -4.06 -13.13
CA VAL A 258 -7.11 -2.67 -12.74
C VAL A 258 -6.38 -1.91 -13.85
N ALA A 259 -7.01 -0.85 -14.35
CA ALA A 259 -6.36 0.09 -15.27
C ALA A 259 -5.33 0.93 -14.53
N ILE A 260 -4.05 0.69 -14.74
CA ILE A 260 -2.98 1.51 -14.14
C ILE A 260 -2.44 2.45 -15.22
N SER A 261 -2.63 3.75 -15.00
CA SER A 261 -2.00 4.84 -15.76
C SER A 261 -0.94 5.48 -14.87
N GLN A 262 0.19 4.79 -14.71
CA GLN A 262 1.33 5.26 -13.92
C GLN A 262 2.44 5.76 -14.85
N GLU A 263 2.85 7.01 -14.68
CA GLU A 263 4.00 7.53 -15.41
C GLU A 263 4.74 8.60 -14.61
N ILE A 264 5.94 8.95 -15.06
CA ILE A 264 6.65 10.11 -14.52
C ILE A 264 6.01 11.37 -15.12
N SER A 265 4.88 11.77 -14.52
CA SER A 265 4.16 13.02 -14.79
C SER A 265 4.43 14.03 -13.68
N TRP A 266 4.30 15.31 -14.01
CA TRP A 266 4.36 16.36 -13.01
C TRP A 266 3.20 16.32 -12.01
N SER A 267 2.01 15.98 -12.50
CA SER A 267 0.79 15.90 -11.69
C SER A 267 -0.23 14.94 -12.31
N SER A 268 -1.10 14.39 -11.47
CA SER A 268 -2.23 13.57 -11.88
C SER A 268 -3.28 14.38 -12.66
N THR A 269 -3.39 15.67 -12.37
CA THR A 269 -4.20 16.67 -13.08
C THR A 269 -3.84 16.73 -14.57
N ILE A 270 -2.54 16.71 -14.91
CA ILE A 270 -2.08 16.65 -16.31
C ILE A 270 -2.47 15.31 -16.95
N GLN A 271 -2.27 14.19 -16.25
CA GLN A 271 -2.61 12.86 -16.76
C GLN A 271 -4.10 12.73 -17.08
N VAL A 272 -4.96 13.28 -16.22
CA VAL A 272 -6.40 13.37 -16.47
C VAL A 272 -6.69 14.21 -17.71
N TYR A 273 -6.02 15.36 -17.89
CA TYR A 273 -6.20 16.17 -19.11
C TYR A 273 -5.78 15.41 -20.39
N ILE A 274 -4.68 14.67 -20.33
CA ILE A 274 -4.24 13.80 -21.42
C ILE A 274 -5.34 12.78 -21.76
N LYS A 275 -5.95 12.15 -20.77
CA LYS A 275 -7.09 11.24 -20.98
C LYS A 275 -8.33 11.92 -21.56
N TYR A 276 -8.59 13.19 -21.23
CA TYR A 276 -9.64 13.98 -21.91
C TYR A 276 -9.39 14.04 -23.42
N LEU A 277 -8.18 14.46 -23.82
CA LEU A 277 -7.79 14.52 -25.24
C LEU A 277 -7.91 13.15 -25.91
N GLY A 278 -7.48 12.11 -25.21
CA GLY A 278 -7.61 10.71 -25.61
C GLY A 278 -9.03 10.25 -25.85
N SER A 279 -9.95 10.70 -25.00
CA SER A 279 -11.38 10.39 -25.04
C SER A 279 -12.13 11.19 -26.12
N GLY A 280 -11.42 11.97 -26.95
CA GLY A 280 -12.04 12.85 -27.95
C GLY A 280 -12.66 14.12 -27.36
N LEU A 281 -12.21 14.53 -26.17
CA LEU A 281 -12.72 15.67 -25.43
C LEU A 281 -11.66 16.79 -25.35
N ASP A 282 -12.10 18.02 -25.21
CA ASP A 282 -11.27 19.16 -24.77
C ASP A 282 -12.09 20.03 -23.81
N LEU A 283 -11.51 21.12 -23.32
CA LEU A 283 -12.12 21.93 -22.27
C LEU A 283 -12.54 23.31 -22.77
N ASP A 284 -13.58 23.87 -22.16
CA ASP A 284 -13.87 25.30 -22.27
C ASP A 284 -12.83 26.14 -21.47
N PRO A 285 -12.72 27.46 -21.73
CA PRO A 285 -11.74 28.29 -21.04
C PRO A 285 -11.84 28.26 -19.49
N PRO A 286 -13.04 28.35 -18.88
CA PRO A 286 -13.18 28.22 -17.43
C PRO A 286 -12.65 26.89 -16.85
N SER A 287 -12.91 25.77 -17.52
CA SER A 287 -12.49 24.44 -17.06
C SER A 287 -11.00 24.21 -17.28
N ALA A 288 -10.46 24.65 -18.43
CA ALA A 288 -9.02 24.62 -18.69
C ALA A 288 -8.24 25.45 -17.65
N ARG A 289 -8.79 26.59 -17.22
CA ARG A 289 -8.22 27.38 -16.13
C ARG A 289 -8.13 26.59 -14.83
N MET A 290 -9.15 25.79 -14.48
CA MET A 290 -9.14 25.02 -13.23
C MET A 290 -7.99 24.01 -13.21
N LEU A 291 -7.83 23.21 -14.27
CA LEU A 291 -6.71 22.27 -14.40
C LEU A 291 -5.36 23.00 -14.45
N LEU A 292 -5.28 24.13 -15.15
CA LEU A 292 -4.07 24.93 -15.23
C LEU A 292 -3.65 25.45 -13.84
N GLU A 293 -4.56 26.04 -13.08
CA GLU A 293 -4.26 26.57 -11.74
C GLU A 293 -3.86 25.47 -10.75
N ALA A 294 -4.52 24.31 -10.79
CA ALA A 294 -4.13 23.14 -9.99
C ALA A 294 -2.72 22.65 -10.37
N THR A 295 -2.45 22.54 -11.68
CA THR A 295 -1.13 22.15 -12.18
C THR A 295 -0.04 23.15 -11.78
N LEU A 296 -0.33 24.46 -11.81
CA LEU A 296 0.63 25.50 -11.39
C LEU A 296 1.00 25.42 -9.91
N LEU A 297 0.10 24.94 -9.03
CA LEU A 297 0.40 24.75 -7.60
C LEU A 297 1.40 23.62 -7.35
N GLU A 298 1.40 22.60 -8.21
CA GLU A 298 2.39 21.50 -8.21
C GLU A 298 3.67 21.90 -8.96
N ALA A 299 3.53 22.73 -10.00
CA ALA A 299 4.60 23.16 -10.87
C ALA A 299 5.26 24.44 -10.39
N GLU A 300 6.14 24.31 -9.38
CA GLU A 300 6.96 25.44 -8.96
C GLU A 300 7.67 26.07 -10.18
N PRO A 301 7.58 27.40 -10.41
CA PRO A 301 7.98 28.02 -11.67
C PRO A 301 9.41 27.70 -12.13
N HIS A 302 10.32 27.55 -11.17
CA HIS A 302 11.73 27.24 -11.45
C HIS A 302 11.98 25.77 -11.81
N LEU A 303 11.05 24.87 -11.46
CA LEU A 303 11.10 23.45 -11.76
C LEU A 303 10.37 23.08 -13.06
N MET A 304 9.52 23.97 -13.59
CA MET A 304 8.81 23.75 -14.86
C MET A 304 9.74 23.39 -16.04
N ALA A 305 10.98 23.88 -16.03
CA ALA A 305 11.97 23.51 -17.04
C ALA A 305 12.32 22.01 -17.04
N LYS A 306 12.17 21.33 -15.89
CA LYS A 306 12.41 19.90 -15.68
C LYS A 306 11.20 19.01 -16.00
N MET A 307 10.04 19.59 -16.34
CA MET A 307 8.86 18.82 -16.76
C MET A 307 9.17 17.93 -17.97
N SER A 308 8.49 16.80 -18.06
CA SER A 308 8.55 15.93 -19.24
C SER A 308 8.05 16.68 -20.49
N LEU A 309 8.41 16.19 -21.67
CA LEU A 309 7.88 16.77 -22.93
C LEU A 309 6.34 16.78 -22.96
N LEU A 310 5.71 15.68 -22.53
CA LEU A 310 4.25 15.54 -22.55
C LEU A 310 3.58 16.54 -21.60
N ASP A 311 4.11 16.71 -20.38
CA ASP A 311 3.60 17.68 -19.41
C ASP A 311 3.69 19.11 -19.93
N LYS A 312 4.81 19.46 -20.57
CA LYS A 312 5.01 20.78 -21.18
C LYS A 312 3.97 21.05 -22.27
N LEU A 313 3.74 20.08 -23.16
CA LEU A 313 2.75 20.21 -24.23
C LEU A 313 1.32 20.31 -23.70
N ALA A 314 0.98 19.51 -22.68
CA ALA A 314 -0.32 19.58 -22.02
C ALA A 314 -0.54 20.95 -21.37
N LEU A 315 0.46 21.45 -20.64
CA LEU A 315 0.41 22.75 -19.98
C LEU A 315 0.33 23.90 -20.99
N GLU A 316 1.08 23.84 -22.10
CA GLU A 316 0.99 24.80 -23.21
C GLU A 316 -0.44 24.86 -23.78
N ARG A 317 -1.07 23.70 -23.98
CA ARG A 317 -2.44 23.62 -24.49
C ARG A 317 -3.45 24.19 -23.48
N LEU A 318 -3.35 23.81 -22.20
CA LEU A 318 -4.20 24.36 -21.14
C LEU A 318 -4.07 25.89 -21.05
N THR A 319 -2.85 26.42 -21.13
CA THR A 319 -2.57 27.87 -21.15
C THR A 319 -3.24 28.55 -22.33
N LEU A 320 -3.17 27.95 -23.53
CA LEU A 320 -3.80 28.47 -24.74
C LEU A 320 -5.33 28.53 -24.61
N ILE A 321 -5.96 27.50 -24.03
CA ILE A 321 -7.42 27.43 -23.89
C ILE A 321 -7.92 28.36 -22.78
N ALA A 322 -7.27 28.35 -21.62
CA ALA A 322 -7.70 29.10 -20.44
C ALA A 322 -7.74 30.61 -20.71
N LYS A 323 -6.81 31.12 -21.54
CA LYS A 323 -6.57 32.54 -21.87
C LYS A 323 -6.15 33.43 -20.69
N TRP A 324 -6.56 33.06 -19.47
CA TRP A 324 -6.17 33.70 -18.23
C TRP A 324 -6.10 32.65 -17.12
N SER A 325 -5.26 32.89 -16.12
CA SER A 325 -5.21 32.12 -14.87
C SER A 325 -4.84 33.04 -13.72
N THR A 326 -5.19 32.62 -12.51
CA THR A 326 -4.62 33.19 -11.29
C THR A 326 -3.10 33.04 -11.33
N SER A 327 -2.37 34.08 -10.90
CA SER A 327 -0.91 34.00 -10.89
C SER A 327 -0.43 32.97 -9.86
N TYR A 328 0.72 32.34 -10.10
CA TYR A 328 1.33 31.42 -9.12
C TYR A 328 1.49 32.08 -7.74
N ALA A 329 1.89 33.36 -7.70
CA ALA A 329 2.06 34.09 -6.46
C ALA A 329 0.75 34.28 -5.68
N ASP A 330 -0.37 34.52 -6.38
CA ASP A 330 -1.68 34.65 -5.78
C ASP A 330 -2.22 33.30 -5.29
N LEU A 331 -2.01 32.23 -6.07
CA LEU A 331 -2.35 30.85 -5.67
C LEU A 331 -1.58 30.45 -4.41
N MET A 332 -0.27 30.70 -4.37
CA MET A 332 0.58 30.43 -3.21
C MET A 332 0.22 31.31 -1.99
N THR A 333 -0.17 32.57 -2.23
CA THR A 333 -0.67 33.45 -1.17
C THR A 333 -1.91 32.88 -0.53
N ARG A 334 -2.82 32.31 -1.32
CA ARG A 334 -4.02 31.63 -0.81
C ARG A 334 -3.64 30.38 -0.03
N LEU A 335 -2.79 29.52 -0.59
CA LEU A 335 -2.34 28.28 0.02
C LEU A 335 -1.67 28.47 1.39
N ILE A 336 -0.87 29.53 1.53
CA ILE A 336 -0.11 29.78 2.76
C ILE A 336 -0.89 30.62 3.78
N ASN A 337 -1.74 31.54 3.32
CA ASN A 337 -2.54 32.38 4.21
C ASN A 337 -3.92 31.78 4.51
N GLU A 338 -4.06 30.45 4.45
CA GLU A 338 -5.29 29.77 4.87
C GLU A 338 -5.49 29.99 6.37
N ALA A 339 -6.20 31.07 6.71
CA ALA A 339 -6.46 31.53 8.08
C ALA A 339 -7.21 30.50 8.94
N ASN A 340 -7.73 29.44 8.31
CA ASN A 340 -8.50 28.38 8.94
C ASN A 340 -7.73 27.07 9.11
N THR A 341 -6.43 27.00 8.79
CA THR A 341 -5.63 25.79 9.10
C THR A 341 -4.99 25.90 10.48
N PRO A 342 -5.53 25.21 11.51
CA PRO A 342 -5.03 25.31 12.87
C PRO A 342 -3.62 24.72 13.03
N ASP A 343 -3.17 23.88 12.10
CA ASP A 343 -1.85 23.25 12.12
C ASP A 343 -1.25 23.10 10.70
N PRO A 344 -0.37 24.01 10.25
CA PRO A 344 0.29 23.94 8.94
C PRO A 344 1.06 22.63 8.69
N PHE A 345 1.43 21.91 9.75
CA PHE A 345 2.07 20.59 9.65
C PHE A 345 1.14 19.55 9.00
N MET A 346 -0.18 19.64 9.21
CA MET A 346 -1.16 18.66 8.74
C MET A 346 -1.74 18.96 7.35
N ASN A 347 -1.36 20.08 6.74
CA ASN A 347 -1.92 20.50 5.45
C ASN A 347 -1.55 19.53 4.33
N ASP A 348 -0.27 19.15 4.27
CA ASP A 348 0.29 18.16 3.35
C ASP A 348 1.11 17.14 4.15
N TYR A 349 0.40 16.44 5.05
CA TYR A 349 0.94 15.35 5.85
C TYR A 349 0.50 14.01 5.27
N LYS A 350 1.47 13.13 5.03
CA LYS A 350 1.25 11.75 4.61
C LYS A 350 1.88 10.83 5.66
N GLN A 351 1.19 9.73 5.98
CA GLN A 351 1.68 8.74 6.93
C GLN A 351 1.81 7.38 6.25
N THR A 352 2.99 6.78 6.37
CA THR A 352 3.27 5.41 5.95
C THR A 352 3.85 4.64 7.16
N LEU A 353 5.06 4.10 7.03
CA LEU A 353 5.86 3.61 8.16
C LEU A 353 6.50 4.75 8.98
N TYR A 354 6.44 5.97 8.47
CA TYR A 354 6.89 7.20 9.09
C TYR A 354 5.96 8.35 8.71
N GLY A 355 6.01 9.45 9.45
CA GLY A 355 5.29 10.68 9.12
C GLY A 355 6.09 11.53 8.13
N PHE A 356 5.44 12.12 7.14
CA PHE A 356 6.07 13.03 6.18
C PHE A 356 5.19 14.27 6.00
N ALA A 357 5.68 15.44 6.39
CA ALA A 357 4.99 16.71 6.22
C ALA A 357 5.75 17.62 5.26
N VAL A 358 5.03 18.22 4.31
CA VAL A 358 5.55 19.32 3.47
C VAL A 358 4.89 20.62 3.90
N VAL A 359 5.70 21.61 4.27
CA VAL A 359 5.24 22.91 4.74
C VAL A 359 5.77 24.01 3.83
N LYS A 360 4.88 24.63 3.07
CA LYS A 360 5.17 25.81 2.26
C LYS A 360 4.99 27.06 3.13
N THR A 361 6.01 27.93 3.25
CA THR A 361 6.00 29.06 4.19
C THR A 361 6.82 30.27 3.69
N ARG A 362 6.66 31.44 4.32
CA ARG A 362 7.49 32.65 4.11
C ARG A 362 8.66 32.75 5.09
N SER A 363 8.61 32.01 6.19
CA SER A 363 9.63 32.01 7.24
C SER A 363 9.78 30.62 7.84
N LEU A 364 10.99 30.26 8.23
CA LEU A 364 11.22 29.02 8.97
C LEU A 364 10.45 29.01 10.28
N THR A 365 9.77 27.90 10.53
CA THR A 365 9.12 27.59 11.79
C THR A 365 9.74 26.32 12.37
N CYS A 366 9.86 26.25 13.69
CA CYS A 366 10.33 25.03 14.34
C CYS A 366 9.15 24.07 14.54
N PHE A 367 9.14 22.96 13.80
CA PHE A 367 8.12 21.91 13.93
C PHE A 367 8.53 20.76 14.87
N LYS A 368 9.65 20.90 15.60
CA LYS A 368 10.20 19.83 16.44
C LYS A 368 9.17 19.27 17.42
N ALA A 369 8.57 20.13 18.26
CA ALA A 369 7.61 19.69 19.27
C ALA A 369 6.38 19.01 18.65
N ARG A 370 5.89 19.52 17.52
CA ARG A 370 4.73 18.94 16.82
C ARG A 370 5.06 17.58 16.21
N ALA A 371 6.22 17.44 15.56
CA ALA A 371 6.68 16.20 14.97
C ALA A 371 7.00 15.12 16.03
N GLU A 372 7.59 15.52 17.17
CA GLU A 372 7.80 14.62 18.31
C GLU A 372 6.46 14.18 18.93
N ALA A 373 5.49 15.08 19.09
CA ALA A 373 4.14 14.71 19.51
C ALA A 373 3.49 13.74 18.52
N ASN A 374 3.58 14.00 17.21
CA ASN A 374 3.06 13.12 16.17
C ASN A 374 3.68 11.71 16.24
N ASN A 375 5.00 11.63 16.46
CA ASN A 375 5.69 10.36 16.65
C ASN A 375 5.18 9.59 17.86
N THR A 376 4.91 10.26 18.98
CA THR A 376 4.37 9.62 20.19
C THR A 376 2.91 9.20 20.00
N GLU A 377 2.07 10.10 19.46
CA GLU A 377 0.63 9.89 19.23
C GLU A 377 0.37 8.72 18.29
N ASN A 378 1.12 8.65 17.18
CA ASN A 378 0.94 7.65 16.13
C ASN A 378 1.94 6.48 16.24
N TYR A 379 2.76 6.47 17.29
CA TYR A 379 3.84 5.50 17.52
C TYR A 379 4.72 5.32 16.26
N LEU A 380 5.16 6.43 15.68
CA LEU A 380 6.01 6.44 14.50
C LEU A 380 7.49 6.48 14.91
N PRO A 381 8.40 5.78 14.21
CA PRO A 381 9.84 5.84 14.48
C PRO A 381 10.46 7.18 14.06
N LEU A 382 9.87 7.86 13.09
CA LEU A 382 10.37 9.07 12.45
C LEU A 382 9.21 9.90 11.92
N THR A 383 9.35 11.22 12.03
CA THR A 383 8.60 12.20 11.26
C THR A 383 9.60 13.09 10.53
N ILE A 384 9.46 13.19 9.21
CA ILE A 384 10.24 14.08 8.35
C ILE A 384 9.40 15.32 8.07
N VAL A 385 9.99 16.50 8.23
CA VAL A 385 9.36 17.77 7.87
C VAL A 385 10.20 18.48 6.82
N LYS A 386 9.65 18.61 5.63
CA LYS A 386 10.21 19.43 4.54
C LYS A 386 9.58 20.82 4.59
N GLN A 387 10.35 21.85 4.88
CA GLN A 387 9.94 23.25 4.77
C GLN A 387 10.47 23.85 3.47
N VAL A 388 9.56 24.39 2.65
CA VAL A 388 9.90 25.16 1.45
C VAL A 388 9.67 26.64 1.76
N VAL A 389 10.75 27.41 1.85
CA VAL A 389 10.70 28.82 2.24
C VAL A 389 10.76 29.70 1.02
N TYR A 390 9.67 30.42 0.75
CA TYR A 390 9.58 31.34 -0.38
C TYR A 390 9.94 32.77 0.05
N ASN A 391 10.28 33.60 -0.94
CA ASN A 391 10.33 35.04 -0.73
C ASN A 391 8.92 35.63 -0.56
N SER A 392 8.85 36.91 -0.17
CA SER A 392 7.58 37.60 0.09
C SER A 392 6.62 37.66 -1.11
N GLN A 393 7.15 37.49 -2.33
CA GLN A 393 6.40 37.52 -3.58
C GLN A 393 6.05 36.14 -4.14
N PHE A 394 6.45 35.05 -3.46
CA PHE A 394 6.27 33.67 -3.92
C PHE A 394 6.83 33.36 -5.32
N ASN A 395 7.73 34.18 -5.86
CA ASN A 395 8.29 33.95 -7.19
C ASN A 395 9.62 33.18 -7.16
N THR A 396 10.19 32.96 -5.98
CA THR A 396 11.47 32.25 -5.80
C THR A 396 11.46 31.51 -4.47
N VAL A 397 11.91 30.25 -4.48
CA VAL A 397 12.25 29.52 -3.25
C VAL A 397 13.60 30.02 -2.77
N LEU A 398 13.66 30.51 -1.53
CA LEU A 398 14.91 31.01 -0.92
C LEU A 398 15.80 29.84 -0.49
N TYR A 399 15.20 28.84 0.15
CA TYR A 399 15.84 27.58 0.52
C TYR A 399 14.81 26.53 0.92
N GLU A 400 15.23 25.27 0.92
CA GLU A 400 14.48 24.14 1.47
C GLU A 400 15.19 23.65 2.75
N SER A 401 14.43 23.16 3.71
CA SER A 401 14.94 22.51 4.92
C SER A 401 14.21 21.18 5.10
N ILE A 402 14.96 20.09 5.21
CA ILE A 402 14.42 18.76 5.52
C ILE A 402 14.93 18.38 6.91
N SER A 403 14.04 18.40 7.89
CA SER A 403 14.33 18.05 9.28
C SER A 403 13.83 16.64 9.59
N LEU A 404 14.68 15.84 10.22
CA LEU A 404 14.39 14.48 10.64
C LEU A 404 14.16 14.44 12.16
N TYR A 405 12.92 14.19 12.58
CA TYR A 405 12.55 14.10 13.99
C TYR A 405 12.28 12.64 14.36
N PHE A 406 13.23 12.03 15.07
CA PHE A 406 13.14 10.63 15.47
C PHE A 406 12.45 10.47 16.82
N ASN A 407 11.68 9.41 16.96
CA ASN A 407 11.09 9.04 18.23
C ASN A 407 12.16 8.44 19.16
N GLY A 408 12.25 8.96 20.38
CA GLY A 408 13.20 8.49 21.40
C GLY A 408 12.89 7.10 21.93
N ASP A 409 11.63 6.66 21.85
CA ASP A 409 11.17 5.35 22.34
C ASP A 409 11.61 4.21 21.42
N PHE A 410 11.99 4.53 20.18
CA PHE A 410 12.51 3.56 19.23
C PHE A 410 14.01 3.45 19.38
N HIS A 411 14.49 2.22 19.57
CA HIS A 411 15.91 1.96 19.64
C HIS A 411 16.60 2.32 18.32
N ASP A 412 17.48 3.32 18.36
CA ASP A 412 18.30 3.72 17.22
C ASP A 412 19.52 2.82 17.09
N LYS A 413 19.68 2.18 15.93
CA LYS A 413 20.81 1.28 15.63
C LYS A 413 21.62 1.79 14.44
N GLY A 414 21.84 3.11 14.40
CA GLY A 414 22.47 3.79 13.26
C GLY A 414 21.49 4.16 12.14
N LEU A 415 20.19 3.90 12.33
CA LEU A 415 19.14 4.25 11.38
C LEU A 415 19.08 5.76 11.17
N LYS A 416 19.27 6.55 12.25
CA LYS A 416 19.28 8.01 12.16
C LYS A 416 20.33 8.53 11.18
N ILE A 417 21.54 8.01 11.31
CA ILE A 417 22.69 8.39 10.48
C ILE A 417 22.46 7.94 9.03
N ALA A 418 21.99 6.71 8.82
CA ALA A 418 21.74 6.17 7.48
C ALA A 418 20.67 6.96 6.71
N ILE A 419 19.57 7.35 7.38
CA ILE A 419 18.52 8.16 6.76
C ILE A 419 19.05 9.58 6.47
N LEU A 420 19.79 10.20 7.39
CA LEU A 420 20.37 11.52 7.18
C LEU A 420 21.33 11.54 5.99
N ASP A 421 22.23 10.56 5.89
CA ASP A 421 23.18 10.43 4.76
C ASP A 421 22.42 10.22 3.43
N SER A 422 21.39 9.37 3.44
CA SER A 422 20.56 9.09 2.25
C SER A 422 19.83 10.33 1.76
N VAL A 423 19.18 11.07 2.66
CA VAL A 423 18.47 12.31 2.34
C VAL A 423 19.46 13.37 1.84
N SER A 424 20.61 13.53 2.51
CA SER A 424 21.63 14.50 2.10
C SER A 424 22.15 14.22 0.70
N ARG A 425 22.49 12.97 0.38
CA ARG A 425 23.02 12.61 -0.94
C ARG A 425 21.99 12.76 -2.04
N ALA A 426 20.73 12.37 -1.78
CA ALA A 426 19.62 12.62 -2.70
C ALA A 426 19.45 14.13 -3.00
N CYS A 427 19.49 14.98 -1.97
CA CYS A 427 19.48 16.43 -2.15
C CYS A 427 20.69 16.92 -2.96
N GLN A 428 21.90 16.40 -2.68
CA GLN A 428 23.11 16.79 -3.40
C GLN A 428 23.06 16.41 -4.88
N ALA A 429 22.50 15.26 -5.23
CA ALA A 429 22.33 14.89 -6.62
C ALA A 429 21.27 15.70 -7.34
N PHE A 430 20.18 16.06 -6.66
CA PHE A 430 19.10 16.83 -7.28
C PHE A 430 19.41 18.32 -7.41
N HIS A 431 20.06 18.91 -6.40
CA HIS A 431 20.34 20.35 -6.33
C HIS A 431 21.81 20.72 -6.57
N GLY A 432 22.72 19.74 -6.60
CA GLY A 432 24.17 19.94 -6.66
C GLY A 432 24.79 20.06 -5.26
N SER A 433 25.98 19.46 -5.07
CA SER A 433 26.63 19.39 -3.75
C SER A 433 26.92 20.76 -3.11
N ASN A 434 27.17 21.80 -3.92
CA ASN A 434 27.44 23.16 -3.44
C ASN A 434 26.19 23.86 -2.86
N HIS A 435 25.00 23.31 -3.09
CA HIS A 435 23.74 23.88 -2.63
C HIS A 435 23.23 23.21 -1.35
N VAL A 436 23.86 22.13 -0.89
CA VAL A 436 23.36 21.34 0.24
C VAL A 436 24.30 21.43 1.43
N SER A 437 23.75 21.70 2.60
CA SER A 437 24.47 21.68 3.88
C SER A 437 23.73 20.83 4.90
N VAL A 438 24.47 20.10 5.73
CA VAL A 438 23.91 19.25 6.78
C VAL A 438 24.29 19.83 8.14
N ARG A 439 23.30 20.04 9.02
CA ARG A 439 23.53 20.52 10.38
C ARG A 439 22.69 19.71 11.36
N GLY A 440 23.33 18.80 12.10
CA GLY A 440 22.61 17.88 12.99
C GLY A 440 21.70 16.96 12.18
N MET A 441 20.41 16.89 12.52
CA MET A 441 19.39 16.09 11.83
C MET A 441 18.61 16.89 10.77
N GLU A 442 19.21 17.95 10.25
CA GLU A 442 18.60 18.85 9.27
C GLU A 442 19.50 18.93 8.02
N VAL A 443 18.88 18.77 6.85
CA VAL A 443 19.49 19.01 5.53
C VAL A 443 18.91 20.30 4.97
N LYS A 444 19.76 21.29 4.69
CA LYS A 444 19.37 22.58 4.11
C LYS A 444 19.84 22.69 2.67
N VAL A 445 18.96 23.13 1.78
CA VAL A 445 19.24 23.39 0.37
C VAL A 445 19.15 24.88 0.09
N LEU A 446 20.26 25.54 -0.20
CA LEU A 446 20.31 26.97 -0.53
C LEU A 446 20.10 27.18 -2.03
N LEU A 447 18.95 27.79 -2.38
CA LEU A 447 18.55 28.09 -3.75
C LEU A 447 18.81 29.58 -4.05
N LEU A 448 20.05 30.04 -3.86
CA LEU A 448 20.46 31.37 -4.31
C LEU A 448 20.79 31.35 -5.81
N LYS A 449 20.28 32.35 -6.54
CA LYS A 449 20.41 32.52 -7.99
C LYS A 449 21.84 32.26 -8.48
N SER A 450 22.06 31.15 -9.19
CA SER A 450 23.03 31.12 -10.29
C SER A 450 22.78 29.98 -11.27
N HIS A 451 22.68 30.38 -12.54
CA HIS A 451 23.08 29.71 -13.77
C HIS A 451 22.85 28.20 -14.03
N ARG A 452 22.36 27.98 -15.26
CA ARG A 452 22.10 26.73 -15.97
C ARG A 452 23.29 25.76 -16.03
N ASN A 453 22.89 24.49 -16.18
CA ASN A 453 23.58 23.30 -16.70
C ASN A 453 24.23 22.37 -15.68
N ALA A 454 23.68 21.15 -15.58
CA ALA A 454 24.43 19.93 -15.36
C ALA A 454 23.60 18.72 -15.85
N ASP A 455 24.04 18.12 -16.96
CA ASP A 455 23.64 16.79 -17.40
C ASP A 455 24.33 15.75 -16.48
N GLY A 456 23.53 14.89 -15.84
CA GLY A 456 24.01 13.78 -15.02
C GLY A 456 23.80 12.43 -15.71
N PRO A 457 24.73 11.47 -15.61
CA PRO A 457 24.64 10.18 -16.29
C PRO A 457 23.67 9.21 -15.58
N SER A 458 22.98 8.37 -16.35
CA SER A 458 22.06 7.35 -15.85
C SER A 458 22.80 6.06 -15.47
N VAL A 459 22.43 5.48 -14.33
CA VAL A 459 22.95 4.21 -13.81
C VAL A 459 21.85 3.15 -13.89
N THR A 460 22.19 1.98 -14.41
CA THR A 460 21.31 0.80 -14.48
C THR A 460 21.48 -0.07 -13.23
N LEU A 461 20.37 -0.46 -12.60
CA LEU A 461 20.32 -1.39 -11.48
C LEU A 461 19.98 -2.80 -11.98
N ARG A 462 20.74 -3.81 -11.53
CA ARG A 462 20.45 -5.24 -11.71
C ARG A 462 20.36 -5.98 -10.36
N ASP A 463 19.52 -7.00 -10.41
CA ASP A 463 19.37 -8.21 -9.60
C ASP A 463 18.81 -8.07 -8.17
N GLN A 464 17.51 -8.37 -8.07
CA GLN A 464 16.83 -8.66 -6.80
C GLN A 464 17.24 -10.05 -6.27
N PRO A 465 17.38 -10.24 -4.95
CA PRO A 465 17.62 -11.55 -4.38
C PRO A 465 16.35 -12.42 -4.51
N THR A 466 16.51 -13.63 -5.01
CA THR A 466 15.48 -14.67 -4.97
C THR A 466 15.11 -14.98 -3.52
N ALA A 467 13.81 -14.99 -3.22
CA ALA A 467 13.29 -15.36 -1.91
C ALA A 467 13.84 -16.73 -1.46
N PRO A 468 14.21 -16.91 -0.17
CA PRO A 468 14.63 -18.22 0.33
C PRO A 468 13.47 -19.21 0.19
N THR A 469 13.68 -20.29 -0.56
CA THR A 469 12.66 -21.27 -0.96
C THR A 469 12.48 -22.43 0.02
N THR A 470 13.24 -22.48 1.12
CA THR A 470 13.24 -23.62 2.04
C THR A 470 12.31 -23.36 3.23
N GLY A 471 11.26 -24.16 3.36
CA GLY A 471 10.43 -24.18 4.57
C GLY A 471 11.23 -24.65 5.79
N ILE A 472 10.82 -24.23 6.98
CA ILE A 472 11.46 -24.57 8.26
C ILE A 472 10.53 -25.46 9.09
N SER A 473 11.07 -26.43 9.82
CA SER A 473 10.35 -27.23 10.84
C SER A 473 10.74 -26.83 12.25
N PHE A 474 9.99 -27.31 13.24
CA PHE A 474 10.37 -27.17 14.66
C PHE A 474 11.76 -27.76 14.93
N ALA A 475 12.02 -28.98 14.42
CA ALA A 475 13.31 -29.64 14.58
C ALA A 475 14.47 -28.81 13.99
N ASP A 476 14.24 -28.17 12.84
CA ASP A 476 15.22 -27.27 12.24
C ASP A 476 15.49 -26.08 13.14
N VAL A 477 14.45 -25.41 13.67
CA VAL A 477 14.60 -24.27 14.60
C VAL A 477 15.35 -24.68 15.87
N THR A 478 14.97 -25.80 16.50
CA THR A 478 15.65 -26.28 17.71
C THR A 478 17.11 -26.61 17.42
N SER A 479 17.40 -27.29 16.30
CA SER A 479 18.79 -27.59 15.90
C SER A 479 19.56 -26.30 15.63
N LEU A 480 18.94 -25.32 14.94
CA LEU A 480 19.50 -24.02 14.62
C LEU A 480 19.89 -23.25 15.87
N LEU A 481 19.05 -23.27 16.90
CA LEU A 481 19.25 -22.50 18.14
C LEU A 481 20.06 -23.26 19.20
N SER A 482 20.20 -24.58 19.09
CA SER A 482 20.93 -25.41 20.06
C SER A 482 22.37 -24.95 20.38
N PRO A 483 23.17 -24.39 19.45
CA PRO A 483 24.50 -23.89 19.77
C PRO A 483 24.48 -22.53 20.48
N ALA A 484 23.36 -21.80 20.43
CA ALA A 484 23.26 -20.44 20.96
C ALA A 484 22.92 -20.49 22.46
N THR A 485 23.83 -20.01 23.31
CA THR A 485 23.63 -20.00 24.76
C THR A 485 22.69 -18.89 25.25
N ASN A 486 22.43 -17.87 24.41
CA ASN A 486 21.67 -16.68 24.77
C ASN A 486 20.41 -16.48 23.93
N THR A 487 20.05 -17.44 23.08
CA THR A 487 18.93 -17.30 22.14
C THR A 487 18.05 -18.55 22.18
N SER A 488 16.75 -18.36 22.38
CA SER A 488 15.71 -19.38 22.32
C SER A 488 14.54 -18.86 21.50
N PHE A 489 13.36 -19.45 21.61
CA PHE A 489 12.10 -18.90 21.09
C PHE A 489 10.98 -19.16 22.11
N LEU A 490 9.87 -18.43 21.99
CA LEU A 490 8.82 -18.46 23.00
C LEU A 490 8.17 -19.84 23.10
N SER A 491 8.15 -20.42 24.29
CA SER A 491 7.22 -21.52 24.61
C SER A 491 5.76 -21.04 24.60
N LEU A 492 4.81 -21.98 24.53
CA LEU A 492 3.38 -21.66 24.61
C LEU A 492 3.04 -20.90 25.91
N LYS A 493 3.66 -21.28 27.03
CA LYS A 493 3.55 -20.56 28.30
C LYS A 493 4.06 -19.12 28.17
N GLN A 494 5.29 -18.93 27.72
CA GLN A 494 5.91 -17.59 27.62
C GLN A 494 5.15 -16.69 26.64
N TYR A 495 4.62 -17.26 25.55
CA TYR A 495 3.76 -16.53 24.62
C TYR A 495 2.57 -15.90 25.34
N TRP A 496 1.89 -16.66 26.21
CA TRP A 496 0.75 -16.14 26.97
C TRP A 496 1.14 -15.16 28.07
N GLU A 497 2.32 -15.33 28.70
CA GLU A 497 2.86 -14.36 29.66
C GLU A 497 3.09 -13.00 28.98
N VAL A 498 3.79 -13.00 27.85
CA VAL A 498 4.05 -11.80 27.04
C VAL A 498 2.74 -11.21 26.52
N TYR A 499 1.80 -12.03 26.06
CA TYR A 499 0.49 -11.56 25.60
C TYR A 499 -0.27 -10.83 26.71
N LYS A 500 -0.37 -11.43 27.90
CA LYS A 500 -1.05 -10.82 29.07
C LYS A 500 -0.35 -9.52 29.50
N GLU A 501 0.98 -9.51 29.51
CA GLU A 501 1.76 -8.30 29.78
C GLU A 501 1.41 -7.19 28.77
N CYS A 502 1.42 -7.49 27.46
CA CYS A 502 1.07 -6.53 26.41
C CYS A 502 -0.33 -5.96 26.59
N VAL A 503 -1.33 -6.80 26.90
CA VAL A 503 -2.71 -6.36 27.16
C VAL A 503 -2.75 -5.45 28.40
N SER A 504 -2.07 -5.83 29.48
CA SER A 504 -2.04 -5.05 30.73
C SER A 504 -1.38 -3.67 30.54
N LEU A 505 -0.31 -3.61 29.75
CA LEU A 505 0.42 -2.39 29.40
C LEU A 505 -0.27 -1.60 28.27
N LYS A 506 -1.37 -2.12 27.70
CA LYS A 506 -2.05 -1.56 26.52
C LYS A 506 -1.09 -1.39 25.32
N HIS A 507 -0.10 -2.27 25.18
CA HIS A 507 0.89 -2.23 24.10
C HIS A 507 0.30 -2.79 22.79
N ARG A 508 -0.59 -2.03 22.15
CA ARG A 508 -1.38 -2.46 20.98
C ARG A 508 -0.55 -3.02 19.82
N ILE A 509 0.64 -2.47 19.56
CA ILE A 509 1.49 -2.92 18.46
C ILE A 509 2.09 -4.29 18.71
N MET A 510 2.56 -4.56 19.93
CA MET A 510 3.07 -5.88 20.28
C MET A 510 1.92 -6.88 20.34
N GLU A 511 0.77 -6.51 20.90
CA GLU A 511 -0.44 -7.32 20.86
C GLU A 511 -0.83 -7.69 19.41
N HIS A 512 -0.82 -6.71 18.49
CA HIS A 512 -1.08 -6.93 17.07
C HIS A 512 0.00 -7.82 16.43
N SER A 513 1.28 -7.64 16.80
CA SER A 513 2.38 -8.48 16.33
C SER A 513 2.22 -9.94 16.75
N LEU A 514 1.82 -10.20 18.00
CA LEU A 514 1.57 -11.54 18.52
C LEU A 514 0.36 -12.20 17.82
N ARG A 515 -0.61 -11.39 17.37
CA ARG A 515 -1.80 -11.84 16.64
C ARG A 515 -1.66 -11.78 15.13
N ASN A 516 -0.47 -11.50 14.60
CA ASN A 516 -0.28 -11.15 13.20
C ASN A 516 -0.75 -12.29 12.26
N LYS A 517 -1.68 -11.95 11.37
CA LYS A 517 -2.34 -12.87 10.42
C LYS A 517 -1.43 -13.46 9.34
N GLN A 518 -0.25 -12.87 9.11
CA GLN A 518 0.64 -13.21 8.00
C GLN A 518 1.53 -14.44 8.27
N TYR A 519 1.71 -14.82 9.53
CA TYR A 519 2.71 -15.85 9.90
C TYR A 519 2.12 -16.91 10.81
N VAL A 520 2.71 -18.11 10.77
CA VAL A 520 2.52 -19.13 11.81
C VAL A 520 3.79 -19.25 12.62
N GLU A 521 3.70 -18.88 13.89
CA GLU A 521 4.82 -18.96 14.82
C GLU A 521 4.87 -20.34 15.49
N LEU A 522 6.00 -21.02 15.33
CA LEU A 522 6.39 -22.16 16.15
C LEU A 522 6.59 -21.68 17.59
N LEU A 523 6.03 -22.45 18.53
CA LEU A 523 6.19 -22.22 19.95
C LEU A 523 6.98 -23.38 20.55
N ASP A 524 7.93 -23.07 21.43
CA ASP A 524 8.87 -24.01 22.03
C ASP A 524 8.18 -24.93 23.06
N THR A 525 7.26 -25.76 22.58
CA THR A 525 6.42 -26.63 23.40
C THR A 525 6.07 -27.88 22.63
N VAL A 526 6.59 -29.01 23.13
CA VAL A 526 6.36 -30.36 22.60
C VAL A 526 5.28 -31.02 23.44
N ILE A 527 4.33 -31.66 22.76
CA ILE A 527 3.19 -32.35 23.36
C ILE A 527 3.27 -33.81 22.95
N ARG A 528 3.34 -34.71 23.92
CA ARG A 528 3.41 -36.16 23.71
C ARG A 528 2.19 -36.87 24.29
N ASN A 529 1.74 -37.92 23.61
CA ASN A 529 0.63 -38.77 24.04
C ASN A 529 -0.65 -37.98 24.39
N GLN A 530 -0.80 -36.78 23.79
CA GLN A 530 -1.88 -35.83 24.03
C GLN A 530 -2.04 -35.35 25.50
N LYS A 531 -1.06 -35.62 26.38
CA LYS A 531 -1.17 -35.35 27.83
C LYS A 531 0.14 -34.89 28.48
N GLU A 532 1.28 -35.16 27.85
CA GLU A 532 2.58 -34.82 28.37
C GLU A 532 3.10 -33.58 27.65
N VAL A 533 3.50 -32.55 28.40
CA VAL A 533 3.94 -31.27 27.86
C VAL A 533 5.35 -31.01 28.33
N MET A 534 6.23 -30.61 27.41
CA MET A 534 7.58 -30.17 27.70
C MET A 534 7.81 -28.80 27.05
N HIS A 535 8.36 -27.87 27.80
CA HIS A 535 8.90 -26.63 27.25
C HIS A 535 10.42 -26.78 27.16
N SER A 536 11.05 -26.53 26.00
CA SER A 536 12.43 -27.00 25.83
C SER A 536 13.44 -26.32 26.76
N TYR A 537 13.12 -25.13 27.29
CA TYR A 537 13.94 -24.46 28.32
C TYR A 537 13.99 -25.21 29.67
N ASP A 538 12.98 -26.02 30.01
CA ASP A 538 12.98 -26.81 31.24
C ASP A 538 13.31 -28.29 31.01
N GLY A 539 13.14 -28.79 29.78
CA GLY A 539 13.53 -30.14 29.36
C GLY A 539 12.79 -31.27 30.10
N VAL A 540 11.70 -30.97 30.81
CA VAL A 540 10.98 -31.94 31.65
C VAL A 540 9.54 -32.06 31.18
N PHE A 541 9.12 -33.29 30.85
CA PHE A 541 7.72 -33.58 30.57
C PHE A 541 6.89 -33.55 31.86
N ARG A 542 5.77 -32.82 31.81
CA ARG A 542 4.77 -32.76 32.87
C ARG A 542 3.41 -33.20 32.33
N GLN A 543 2.60 -33.83 33.17
CA GLN A 543 1.21 -34.11 32.84
C GLN A 543 0.41 -32.80 32.81
N ALA A 544 -0.42 -32.64 31.80
CA ALA A 544 -1.33 -31.53 31.63
C ALA A 544 -2.72 -32.02 31.22
N ASP A 545 -3.76 -31.40 31.79
CA ASP A 545 -5.15 -31.65 31.42
C ASP A 545 -5.47 -30.91 30.12
N ILE A 546 -5.21 -31.57 28.99
CA ILE A 546 -5.50 -31.03 27.67
C ILE A 546 -6.93 -31.39 27.28
N ILE A 547 -7.81 -30.39 27.20
CA ILE A 547 -9.21 -30.58 26.80
C ILE A 547 -9.26 -30.91 25.30
N GLU A 548 -9.91 -32.03 24.94
CA GLU A 548 -10.11 -32.43 23.54
C GLU A 548 -11.02 -31.41 22.83
N ALA A 549 -10.60 -30.95 21.65
CA ALA A 549 -11.33 -29.96 20.86
C ALA A 549 -11.51 -30.42 19.40
N ARG A 550 -12.76 -30.39 18.93
CA ARG A 550 -13.13 -30.65 17.53
C ARG A 550 -13.66 -29.39 16.85
N PRO A 551 -12.78 -28.66 16.14
CA PRO A 551 -12.31 -27.33 16.56
C PRO A 551 -13.17 -26.61 17.61
N ALA A 552 -12.54 -25.95 18.59
CA ALA A 552 -13.24 -25.13 19.58
C ALA A 552 -12.74 -23.68 19.60
N LEU A 553 -13.40 -22.85 20.40
CA LEU A 553 -12.99 -21.46 20.65
C LEU A 553 -12.50 -21.29 22.10
N ILE A 554 -11.46 -20.49 22.32
CA ILE A 554 -10.86 -20.23 23.63
C ILE A 554 -10.75 -18.72 23.86
N ARG A 555 -10.76 -18.29 25.12
CA ARG A 555 -10.40 -16.91 25.47
C ARG A 555 -8.96 -16.86 25.99
N PRO A 556 -8.18 -15.83 25.65
CA PRO A 556 -6.83 -15.64 26.22
C PRO A 556 -6.79 -15.55 27.76
N ASP A 557 -7.87 -15.10 28.40
CA ASP A 557 -7.98 -15.03 29.86
C ASP A 557 -8.25 -16.41 30.51
N SER A 558 -8.80 -17.37 29.76
CA SER A 558 -9.07 -18.74 30.22
C SER A 558 -7.91 -19.70 30.01
N ILE A 559 -6.66 -19.21 30.01
CA ILE A 559 -5.46 -20.03 29.84
C ILE A 559 -4.82 -20.30 31.21
N ASP A 560 -4.57 -21.58 31.52
CA ASP A 560 -3.68 -21.94 32.63
C ASP A 560 -2.25 -21.59 32.22
N ILE A 561 -1.72 -20.51 32.81
CA ILE A 561 -0.40 -19.99 32.48
C ILE A 561 0.72 -21.00 32.76
N ARG A 562 0.49 -21.98 33.65
CA ARG A 562 1.51 -22.98 34.01
C ARG A 562 1.75 -23.97 32.89
N THR A 563 0.71 -24.32 32.15
CA THR A 563 0.76 -25.32 31.07
C THR A 563 0.68 -24.68 29.68
N GLY A 564 0.06 -23.50 29.58
CA GLY A 564 -0.23 -22.80 28.33
C GLY A 564 -1.53 -23.23 27.64
N PHE A 565 -2.33 -24.11 28.28
CA PHE A 565 -3.55 -24.69 27.71
C PHE A 565 -4.82 -24.01 28.22
N PRO A 566 -5.91 -24.02 27.42
CA PRO A 566 -7.19 -23.50 27.84
C PRO A 566 -7.82 -24.36 28.94
N THR A 567 -8.45 -23.71 29.92
CA THR A 567 -9.27 -24.36 30.95
C THR A 567 -10.75 -24.42 30.57
N ILE A 568 -11.18 -23.64 29.58
CA ILE A 568 -12.56 -23.55 29.09
C ILE A 568 -12.57 -23.55 27.57
N LEU A 569 -13.44 -24.37 26.98
CA LEU A 569 -13.76 -24.36 25.55
C LEU A 569 -15.14 -23.72 25.33
N ASN A 570 -15.25 -22.91 24.28
CA ASN A 570 -16.48 -22.25 23.85
C ASN A 570 -17.01 -22.91 22.58
N SER A 571 -18.33 -22.86 22.39
CA SER A 571 -19.00 -23.45 21.22
C SER A 571 -18.55 -22.77 19.92
N PRO A 572 -18.37 -23.54 18.82
CA PRO A 572 -18.22 -23.01 17.46
C PRO A 572 -19.32 -22.05 17.03
N ASP A 573 -20.49 -22.06 17.65
CA ASP A 573 -21.58 -21.12 17.36
C ASP A 573 -21.19 -19.65 17.62
N ASN A 574 -20.08 -19.41 18.33
CA ASN A 574 -19.53 -18.08 18.59
C ASN A 574 -18.45 -17.66 17.57
N TYR A 575 -18.34 -18.33 16.42
CA TYR A 575 -17.44 -17.88 15.35
C TYR A 575 -17.77 -16.44 14.92
N GLY A 576 -16.73 -15.64 14.71
CA GLY A 576 -16.84 -14.20 14.42
C GLY A 576 -16.65 -13.29 15.64
N ASP A 577 -16.68 -13.81 16.87
CA ASP A 577 -16.26 -13.04 18.05
C ASP A 577 -14.73 -12.79 18.00
N PRO A 578 -14.27 -11.53 17.89
CA PRO A 578 -12.84 -11.21 17.77
C PRO A 578 -12.06 -11.38 19.08
N SER A 579 -12.76 -11.60 20.21
CA SER A 579 -12.16 -11.90 21.51
C SER A 579 -11.88 -13.39 21.71
N LEU A 580 -12.40 -14.25 20.82
CA LEU A 580 -12.19 -15.70 20.85
C LEU A 580 -11.12 -16.12 19.84
N TRP A 581 -10.32 -17.11 20.23
CA TRP A 581 -9.26 -17.70 19.42
C TRP A 581 -9.64 -19.14 19.08
N ARG A 582 -9.28 -19.60 17.88
CA ARG A 582 -9.52 -21.00 17.51
C ARG A 582 -8.49 -21.91 18.16
N TYR A 583 -8.94 -23.08 18.60
CA TYR A 583 -8.10 -24.05 19.30
C TYR A 583 -8.32 -25.45 18.73
N TRP A 584 -7.22 -26.16 18.54
CA TRP A 584 -7.21 -27.60 18.28
C TRP A 584 -6.37 -28.31 19.32
N SER A 585 -6.91 -29.40 19.85
CA SER A 585 -6.15 -30.33 20.68
C SER A 585 -5.16 -31.14 19.82
N PRO A 586 -4.06 -31.63 20.41
CA PRO A 586 -3.13 -32.55 19.76
C PRO A 586 -3.84 -33.81 19.27
N ASP A 587 -3.40 -34.33 18.13
CA ASP A 587 -4.01 -35.49 17.46
C ASP A 587 -3.00 -36.56 17.03
N ARG A 588 -1.73 -36.42 17.41
CA ARG A 588 -0.65 -37.37 17.14
C ARG A 588 0.01 -37.81 18.46
N GLU A 589 0.90 -38.79 18.33
CA GLU A 589 1.78 -39.20 19.43
C GLU A 589 2.70 -38.06 19.86
N GLU A 590 3.20 -37.26 18.93
CA GLU A 590 4.01 -36.08 19.20
C GLU A 590 3.58 -34.92 18.31
N ASN A 591 3.29 -33.78 18.94
CA ASN A 591 2.88 -32.53 18.33
C ASN A 591 3.72 -31.37 18.86
N VAL A 592 3.75 -30.26 18.12
CA VAL A 592 4.30 -28.98 18.58
C VAL A 592 3.21 -27.92 18.56
N ALA A 593 3.28 -27.01 19.52
CA ALA A 593 2.35 -25.88 19.55
C ALA A 593 2.74 -24.84 18.48
N THR A 594 1.74 -24.35 17.76
CA THR A 594 1.90 -23.22 16.86
C THR A 594 0.85 -22.16 17.13
N ARG A 595 1.24 -20.90 17.00
CA ARG A 595 0.32 -19.77 16.92
C ARG A 595 0.12 -19.43 15.46
N GLY A 596 -1.09 -19.58 14.97
CA GLY A 596 -1.46 -19.27 13.60
C GLY A 596 -2.59 -18.26 13.52
N HIS A 597 -3.11 -18.11 12.31
CA HIS A 597 -4.29 -17.32 12.05
C HIS A 597 -5.14 -18.00 10.97
N ILE A 598 -6.44 -18.06 11.20
CA ILE A 598 -7.38 -18.62 10.23
C ILE A 598 -7.94 -17.50 9.39
N PHE A 599 -7.38 -17.40 8.19
CA PHE A 599 -7.72 -16.38 7.21
C PHE A 599 -9.23 -16.24 6.96
N ILE A 600 -9.96 -17.36 6.86
CA ILE A 600 -11.40 -17.37 6.55
C ILE A 600 -12.26 -16.79 7.69
N MET A 601 -11.75 -16.71 8.92
CA MET A 601 -12.54 -16.22 10.05
C MET A 601 -11.92 -14.99 10.72
N ASN A 602 -10.83 -14.47 10.15
CA ASN A 602 -10.00 -13.42 10.72
C ASN A 602 -9.71 -13.62 12.23
N GLN A 603 -9.42 -14.87 12.60
CA GLN A 603 -9.27 -15.28 14.00
C GLN A 603 -7.86 -15.82 14.26
N THR A 604 -7.23 -15.30 15.31
CA THR A 604 -6.00 -15.88 15.88
C THR A 604 -6.29 -17.30 16.36
N SER A 605 -5.28 -18.17 16.27
CA SER A 605 -5.47 -19.58 16.61
C SER A 605 -4.25 -20.20 17.26
N ILE A 606 -4.49 -21.21 18.10
CA ILE A 606 -3.48 -22.12 18.64
C ILE A 606 -3.71 -23.49 18.03
N ASP A 607 -2.78 -23.92 17.18
CA ASP A 607 -2.83 -25.20 16.48
C ASP A 607 -1.78 -26.15 17.06
N MET A 608 -2.26 -27.26 17.64
CA MET A 608 -1.45 -28.31 18.25
C MET A 608 -1.39 -29.56 17.39
N LYS A 609 -1.67 -29.46 16.08
CA LYS A 609 -1.68 -30.61 15.15
C LYS A 609 -0.44 -30.68 14.25
N ILE A 610 0.55 -29.83 14.51
CA ILE A 610 1.78 -29.77 13.73
C ILE A 610 2.77 -30.79 14.29
N SER A 611 3.38 -31.59 13.42
CA SER A 611 4.51 -32.44 13.82
C SER A 611 5.78 -31.62 13.91
N ARG A 612 6.70 -32.04 14.79
CA ARG A 612 8.05 -31.47 14.88
C ARG A 612 8.83 -31.45 13.56
N HIS A 613 8.45 -32.31 12.61
CA HIS A 613 9.10 -32.46 11.29
C HIS A 613 8.29 -31.84 10.14
N ASP A 614 7.12 -31.28 10.41
CA ASP A 614 6.34 -30.61 9.37
C ASP A 614 7.08 -29.32 8.96
N THR A 615 7.40 -29.18 7.66
CA THR A 615 8.09 -28.03 7.09
C THR A 615 7.14 -27.21 6.22
N THR A 616 7.14 -25.89 6.36
CA THR A 616 6.35 -25.00 5.48
C THR A 616 7.06 -23.67 5.28
N GLN A 617 6.75 -22.98 4.19
CA GLN A 617 7.30 -21.64 3.91
C GLN A 617 6.72 -20.54 4.83
N ASN A 618 5.59 -20.81 5.48
CA ASN A 618 4.90 -19.84 6.34
C ASN A 618 5.13 -20.10 7.84
N LEU A 619 5.82 -21.19 8.19
CA LEU A 619 6.31 -21.41 9.54
C LEU A 619 7.46 -20.43 9.80
N THR A 620 7.36 -19.73 10.91
CA THR A 620 8.38 -18.85 11.43
C THR A 620 8.53 -19.12 12.93
N PHE A 621 9.48 -18.45 13.57
CA PHE A 621 9.61 -18.45 15.02
C PHE A 621 10.06 -17.06 15.46
N ARG A 622 9.74 -16.70 16.70
CA ARG A 622 10.19 -15.45 17.30
C ARG A 622 11.37 -15.73 18.21
N PRO A 623 12.60 -15.35 17.83
CA PRO A 623 13.74 -15.53 18.71
C PRO A 623 13.56 -14.70 19.99
N SER A 624 13.79 -15.32 21.13
CA SER A 624 13.87 -14.70 22.44
C SER A 624 15.33 -14.65 22.86
N TYR A 625 15.84 -13.46 23.15
CA TYR A 625 17.23 -13.25 23.52
C TYR A 625 17.33 -12.99 25.01
N HIS A 626 18.28 -13.66 25.66
CA HIS A 626 18.61 -13.40 27.06
C HIS A 626 19.41 -12.10 27.22
N ASP A 627 20.20 -11.71 26.21
CA ASP A 627 20.96 -10.46 26.11
C ASP A 627 20.95 -9.92 24.66
N ILE A 628 20.80 -8.59 24.45
CA ILE A 628 20.66 -7.98 23.11
C ILE A 628 21.88 -7.11 22.76
N THR A 629 22.63 -7.44 21.69
CA THR A 629 23.76 -6.64 21.15
C THR A 629 23.37 -5.70 19.99
N ASP A 630 24.22 -4.72 19.64
CA ASP A 630 23.99 -3.67 18.62
C ASP A 630 23.97 -4.17 17.15
N LEU A 631 23.37 -3.40 16.21
CA LEU A 631 23.29 -3.70 14.75
C LEU A 631 24.57 -3.29 13.99
N LYS A 632 24.86 -3.94 12.86
CA LYS A 632 25.98 -3.60 11.95
C LYS A 632 25.48 -3.29 10.53
N TYR A 633 26.09 -2.36 9.80
CA TYR A 633 25.74 -2.01 8.41
C TYR A 633 26.93 -1.42 7.61
N ASP A 634 26.87 -1.52 6.27
CA ASP A 634 27.81 -0.95 5.29
C ASP A 634 27.05 -0.15 4.20
N VAL A 635 27.70 0.84 3.57
CA VAL A 635 27.15 1.58 2.41
C VAL A 635 27.80 1.07 1.12
N LEU A 636 27.01 0.57 0.16
CA LEU A 636 27.50 -0.14 -1.03
C LEU A 636 27.69 0.75 -2.26
N SER A 637 26.78 1.68 -2.51
CA SER A 637 26.89 2.59 -3.66
C SER A 637 26.20 3.93 -3.37
N ASP A 638 26.78 4.97 -3.96
CA ASP A 638 26.28 6.33 -3.97
C ASP A 638 25.95 6.70 -5.42
N GLY A 639 24.74 6.31 -5.86
CA GLY A 639 24.31 6.36 -7.27
C GLY A 639 23.82 7.72 -7.73
N GLY A 640 24.16 8.81 -7.03
CA GLY A 640 23.59 10.14 -7.25
C GLY A 640 22.21 10.26 -6.60
N SER A 641 21.13 9.81 -7.24
CA SER A 641 19.76 10.02 -6.74
C SER A 641 19.32 9.08 -5.61
N TRP A 642 20.13 8.08 -5.26
CA TRP A 642 19.84 7.10 -4.20
C TRP A 642 21.12 6.50 -3.61
N VAL A 643 21.05 6.18 -2.32
CA VAL A 643 22.09 5.46 -1.56
C VAL A 643 21.65 4.03 -1.34
N THR A 644 22.53 3.08 -1.65
CA THR A 644 22.29 1.67 -1.34
C THR A 644 23.05 1.30 -0.07
N VAL A 645 22.34 1.06 1.03
CA VAL A 645 22.91 0.58 2.29
C VAL A 645 22.75 -0.94 2.36
N LYS A 646 23.85 -1.67 2.56
CA LYS A 646 23.81 -3.07 2.97
C LYS A 646 23.79 -3.12 4.47
N ILE A 647 22.58 -3.17 5.02
CA ILE A 647 22.41 -3.60 6.40
C ILE A 647 22.91 -5.04 6.46
N PHE A 648 23.90 -5.31 7.31
CA PHE A 648 24.14 -6.69 7.65
C PHE A 648 22.95 -7.09 8.51
N PRO A 649 22.06 -8.00 8.07
CA PRO A 649 21.21 -8.65 9.04
C PRO A 649 22.14 -9.10 10.15
N ARG A 650 21.74 -8.94 11.42
CA ARG A 650 22.50 -9.55 12.52
C ARG A 650 22.83 -10.94 12.02
N ARG A 651 24.09 -11.18 11.67
CA ARG A 651 24.50 -12.49 11.21
C ARG A 651 24.45 -13.26 12.51
N LEU A 652 23.28 -13.82 12.77
CA LEU A 652 23.09 -15.08 13.42
C LEU A 652 23.91 -16.04 12.56
N SER A 653 25.25 -15.99 12.68
CA SER A 653 26.04 -17.14 12.32
C SER A 653 25.64 -18.16 13.36
N ILE A 654 24.57 -18.88 13.06
CA ILE A 654 24.53 -20.27 13.45
C ILE A 654 25.69 -20.87 12.66
N SER A 655 26.80 -21.04 13.35
CA SER A 655 28.00 -21.68 12.82
C SER A 655 27.68 -23.07 12.30
#